data_AF-A0A3N1PBL8-F1
#
_entry.id   AF-A0A3N1PBL8-F1
#
_cell.length_a   1.000
_cell.length_b   1.000
_cell.length_c   1.000
_cell.angle_alpha   90.00
_cell.angle_beta   90.00
_cell.angle_gamma   90.00
#
_symmetry.space_group_name_H-M   'P 1'
#
loop_
_entity.id
_entity.type
_entity.pdbx_description
1 polymer ?
#
loop_
_entity_poly.entity_id
_entity_poly.type
_entity_poly.pdbx_seq_one_letter_code
_entity_poly.pdbx_strand_id
1 'polypeptide(L)'
;MKYSLLLLFGCLITFGARAEKDLALLLTQADHATAQADYPSARALLSQIPESALSQLPAPQQGLYLCLKAEMMARLDRQVTGSLSLFEQGIQLLKDAHAGDLLPNCMLTYGLALGGTGYWSRVIDNAEQVMALAQKSGSNGLQAKALVELGHAYHSLQMDAQALAPLEQAVTLSQAGGDVLTELNATADLIVVKQQLGQPFMELALKNFELAQSKGDLQQRARAASVLATVDFANQRYDEALDALLAVYKDVETSKDDGWQGTMASNLAEVYAAMGDNRKAQFYIDVALDKLAKAKLVKQRMAALLTAADLADKEGDWARRNTLLKSVVAAQATTDSPRQNELAAKALKQLAQVTTGDEQRRYWDRYAQLMDDRLKQSDAAKQEMERSLSLAKQPTPAPAPAPWRPSSLGLVLAGALLLVLALALALWRCKHKKRLALAQSAGLRRHSELPYSRQTLERLEQLLSQGLHCQVLYFRVGFARQPFYQGGFRAGNAMQQCIAARLRQLFPGALLIGEPDSFHYLVVLDAGRKMAPQAAFDVLDESLQALGGNGLQLTCLNFPNFPQISRVADVGPLCELLLLGLQLASETGPNAWVQLSPLPVAARAMEATDIRAALLAELKKGYIIVTAGGSALTSEPDWALLAESL
;
A
#
# COMPACT_ATOMS: atom_id res chain seq x y z
N MET A 1 54.24 -16.79 -48.42
CA MET A 1 52.82 -16.60 -48.03
C MET A 1 52.36 -17.37 -46.78
N LYS A 2 52.96 -18.51 -46.38
CA LYS A 2 52.54 -19.24 -45.16
C LYS A 2 52.96 -18.61 -43.80
N TYR A 3 54.03 -17.80 -43.77
CA TYR A 3 54.50 -17.16 -42.54
C TYR A 3 53.76 -15.86 -42.15
N SER A 4 53.10 -15.20 -43.11
CA SER A 4 52.36 -13.95 -42.86
C SER A 4 50.98 -14.18 -42.21
N LEU A 5 50.38 -15.36 -42.40
CA LEU A 5 49.09 -15.74 -41.81
C LEU A 5 49.21 -16.12 -40.32
N LEU A 6 50.35 -16.71 -39.91
CA LEU A 6 50.61 -17.06 -38.50
C LEU A 6 50.92 -15.82 -37.64
N LEU A 7 51.58 -14.81 -38.20
CA LEU A 7 51.79 -13.51 -37.53
C LEU A 7 50.48 -12.70 -37.41
N LEU A 8 49.60 -12.76 -38.41
CA LEU A 8 48.27 -12.14 -38.34
C LEU A 8 47.36 -12.84 -37.29
N PHE A 9 47.39 -14.16 -37.20
CA PHE A 9 46.66 -14.90 -36.16
C PHE A 9 47.26 -14.66 -34.75
N GLY A 10 48.59 -14.60 -34.62
CA GLY A 10 49.25 -14.28 -33.35
C GLY A 10 48.99 -12.85 -32.86
N CYS A 11 48.91 -11.87 -33.77
CA CYS A 11 48.53 -10.50 -33.44
C CYS A 11 47.04 -10.35 -33.09
N LEU A 12 46.14 -11.09 -33.75
CA LEU A 12 44.69 -11.07 -33.43
C LEU A 12 44.39 -11.68 -32.05
N ILE A 13 45.05 -12.79 -31.70
CA ILE A 13 44.87 -13.43 -30.38
C ILE A 13 45.45 -12.55 -29.25
N THR A 14 46.58 -11.88 -29.50
CA THR A 14 47.18 -10.97 -28.50
C THR A 14 46.44 -9.63 -28.39
N PHE A 15 45.84 -9.09 -29.46
CA PHE A 15 44.96 -7.92 -29.38
C PHE A 15 43.61 -8.24 -28.73
N GLY A 16 43.00 -9.39 -29.04
CA GLY A 16 41.75 -9.84 -28.41
C GLY A 16 41.90 -10.03 -26.90
N ALA A 17 42.95 -10.72 -26.46
CA ALA A 17 43.21 -10.93 -25.04
C ALA A 17 43.66 -9.65 -24.28
N ARG A 18 44.18 -8.64 -24.98
CA ARG A 18 44.58 -7.36 -24.38
C ARG A 18 43.40 -6.39 -24.28
N ALA A 19 42.56 -6.33 -25.32
CA ALA A 19 41.29 -5.59 -25.30
C ALA A 19 40.30 -6.17 -24.27
N GLU A 20 40.20 -7.50 -24.15
CA GLU A 20 39.39 -8.16 -23.10
C GLU A 20 39.86 -7.77 -21.68
N LYS A 21 41.18 -7.70 -21.46
CA LYS A 21 41.74 -7.29 -20.16
C LYS A 21 41.44 -5.82 -19.84
N ASP A 22 41.49 -4.94 -20.83
CA ASP A 22 41.18 -3.53 -20.65
C ASP A 22 39.68 -3.31 -20.37
N LEU A 23 38.78 -4.04 -21.04
CA LEU A 23 37.33 -3.98 -20.81
C LEU A 23 36.91 -4.57 -19.46
N ALA A 24 37.46 -5.72 -19.08
CA ALA A 24 37.17 -6.34 -17.79
C ALA A 24 37.70 -5.49 -16.62
N LEU A 25 38.83 -4.80 -16.80
CA LEU A 25 39.36 -3.86 -15.82
C LEU A 25 38.42 -2.65 -15.65
N LEU A 26 37.97 -2.03 -16.75
CA LEU A 26 37.00 -0.92 -16.70
C LEU A 26 35.71 -1.34 -15.98
N LEU A 27 35.20 -2.54 -16.26
CA LEU A 27 34.00 -3.06 -15.61
C LEU A 27 34.22 -3.27 -14.11
N THR A 28 35.36 -3.82 -13.72
CA THR A 28 35.71 -4.03 -12.31
C THR A 28 35.86 -2.72 -11.56
N GLN A 29 36.48 -1.71 -12.20
CA GLN A 29 36.58 -0.37 -11.64
C GLN A 29 35.22 0.31 -11.51
N ALA A 30 34.33 0.11 -12.50
CA ALA A 30 32.97 0.64 -12.45
C ALA A 30 32.14 0.00 -11.33
N ASP A 31 32.25 -1.32 -11.15
CA ASP A 31 31.62 -2.06 -10.06
C ASP A 31 32.12 -1.56 -8.69
N HIS A 32 33.45 -1.40 -8.56
CA HIS A 32 34.06 -0.86 -7.35
C HIS A 32 33.62 0.56 -7.03
N ALA A 33 33.57 1.44 -8.04
CA ALA A 33 33.06 2.81 -7.89
C ALA A 33 31.58 2.80 -7.48
N THR A 34 30.77 1.90 -8.04
CA THR A 34 29.36 1.71 -7.67
C THR A 34 29.20 1.26 -6.22
N ALA A 35 30.04 0.33 -5.75
CA ALA A 35 30.07 -0.13 -4.37
C ALA A 35 30.46 0.98 -3.37
N GLN A 36 31.25 1.97 -3.82
CA GLN A 36 31.59 3.17 -3.04
C GLN A 36 30.56 4.31 -3.21
N ALA A 37 29.45 4.06 -3.90
CA ALA A 37 28.45 5.07 -4.27
C ALA A 37 29.00 6.24 -5.12
N ASP A 38 30.17 6.07 -5.76
CA ASP A 38 30.71 7.01 -6.76
C ASP A 38 30.13 6.72 -8.15
N TYR A 39 28.82 6.94 -8.26
CA TYR A 39 28.06 6.70 -9.47
C TYR A 39 28.53 7.53 -10.69
N PRO A 40 28.93 8.81 -10.57
CA PRO A 40 29.48 9.57 -11.69
C PRO A 40 30.73 8.93 -12.30
N SER A 41 31.67 8.48 -11.47
CA SER A 41 32.86 7.76 -11.94
C SER A 41 32.48 6.41 -12.55
N ALA A 42 31.58 5.66 -11.92
CA ALA A 42 31.09 4.39 -12.46
C ALA A 42 30.48 4.56 -13.86
N ARG A 43 29.63 5.58 -14.06
CA ARG A 43 29.06 5.91 -15.37
C ARG A 43 30.13 6.29 -16.39
N ALA A 44 31.10 7.10 -16.00
CA ALA A 44 32.19 7.50 -16.89
C ALA A 44 33.02 6.30 -17.36
N LEU A 45 33.30 5.35 -16.45
CA LEU A 45 33.99 4.10 -16.77
C LEU A 45 33.17 3.21 -17.70
N LEU A 46 31.87 3.02 -17.41
CA LEU A 46 30.97 2.24 -18.27
C LEU A 46 30.83 2.84 -19.68
N SER A 47 30.87 4.17 -19.80
CA SER A 47 30.76 4.85 -21.10
C SER A 47 31.95 4.63 -22.03
N GLN A 48 33.09 4.20 -21.47
CA GLN A 48 34.29 3.85 -22.24
C GLN A 48 34.20 2.44 -22.86
N ILE A 49 33.22 1.62 -22.45
CA ILE A 49 32.97 0.29 -23.00
C ILE A 49 31.94 0.42 -24.14
N PRO A 50 32.35 0.34 -25.42
CA PRO A 50 31.40 0.42 -26.54
C PRO A 50 30.51 -0.82 -26.58
N GLU A 51 29.21 -0.64 -26.87
CA GLU A 51 28.24 -1.76 -26.91
C GLU A 51 28.64 -2.85 -27.92
N SER A 52 29.29 -2.49 -29.02
CA SER A 52 29.80 -3.44 -30.02
C SER A 52 30.92 -4.35 -29.49
N ALA A 53 31.59 -3.96 -28.41
CA ALA A 53 32.60 -4.79 -27.75
C ALA A 53 32.01 -5.69 -26.65
N LEU A 54 30.72 -5.55 -26.32
CA LEU A 54 30.09 -6.36 -25.27
C LEU A 54 30.14 -7.86 -25.58
N SER A 55 29.99 -8.24 -26.85
CA SER A 55 30.07 -9.64 -27.30
C SER A 55 31.45 -10.27 -27.11
N GLN A 56 32.48 -9.46 -26.83
CA GLN A 56 33.85 -9.93 -26.56
C GLN A 56 34.04 -10.31 -25.08
N LEU A 57 33.17 -9.86 -24.17
CA LEU A 57 33.24 -10.21 -22.76
C LEU A 57 32.62 -11.60 -22.50
N PRO A 58 33.14 -12.38 -21.53
CA PRO A 58 32.44 -13.53 -20.96
C PRO A 58 31.01 -13.21 -20.49
N ALA A 59 30.09 -14.18 -20.60
CA ALA A 59 28.68 -14.00 -20.25
C ALA A 59 28.42 -13.39 -18.86
N PRO A 60 29.14 -13.76 -17.77
CA PRO A 60 28.98 -13.10 -16.47
C PRO A 60 29.30 -11.61 -16.50
N GLN A 61 30.33 -11.21 -17.26
CA GLN A 61 30.77 -9.81 -17.36
C GLN A 61 29.81 -9.00 -18.25
N GLN A 62 29.25 -9.62 -19.30
CA GLN A 62 28.16 -9.00 -20.07
C GLN A 62 26.95 -8.74 -19.17
N GLY A 63 26.54 -9.75 -18.39
CA GLY A 63 25.42 -9.63 -17.46
C GLY A 63 25.63 -8.54 -16.41
N LEU A 64 26.83 -8.49 -15.80
CA LEU A 64 27.21 -7.45 -14.85
C LEU A 64 27.22 -6.06 -15.49
N TYR A 65 27.77 -5.90 -16.70
CA TYR A 65 27.76 -4.62 -17.42
C TYR A 65 26.32 -4.11 -17.63
N LEU A 66 25.41 -5.00 -18.07
CA LEU A 66 24.01 -4.62 -18.28
C LEU A 66 23.35 -4.19 -16.96
N CYS A 67 23.62 -4.89 -15.85
CA CYS A 67 23.08 -4.54 -14.54
C CYS A 67 23.65 -3.21 -14.00
N LEU A 68 24.96 -2.97 -14.12
CA LEU A 68 25.57 -1.70 -13.72
C LEU A 68 25.10 -0.53 -14.57
N LYS A 69 24.98 -0.74 -15.88
CA LYS A 69 24.39 0.25 -16.80
C LYS A 69 22.94 0.53 -16.45
N ALA A 70 22.15 -0.50 -16.17
CA ALA A 70 20.77 -0.37 -15.71
C ALA A 70 20.71 0.40 -14.38
N GLU A 71 21.60 0.14 -13.43
CA GLU A 71 21.70 0.87 -12.17
C GLU A 71 22.00 2.35 -12.40
N MET A 72 22.99 2.67 -13.26
CA MET A 72 23.29 4.06 -13.61
C MET A 72 22.10 4.73 -14.31
N MET A 73 21.38 4.00 -15.17
CA MET A 73 20.17 4.51 -15.79
C MET A 73 19.05 4.77 -14.79
N ALA A 74 18.86 3.91 -13.79
CA ALA A 74 17.88 4.12 -12.72
C ALA A 74 18.29 5.26 -11.76
N ARG A 75 19.58 5.36 -11.43
CA ARG A 75 20.10 6.30 -10.41
C ARG A 75 20.50 7.66 -10.94
N LEU A 76 21.14 7.74 -12.11
CA LEU A 76 21.68 9.00 -12.66
C LEU A 76 20.81 9.55 -13.79
N ASP A 77 20.49 8.71 -14.78
CA ASP A 77 19.65 9.15 -15.91
C ASP A 77 18.16 9.16 -15.57
N ARG A 78 17.80 8.51 -14.45
CA ARG A 78 16.43 8.35 -13.94
C ARG A 78 15.47 7.77 -14.98
N GLN A 79 15.99 6.98 -15.94
CA GLN A 79 15.22 6.23 -16.95
C GLN A 79 14.83 4.85 -16.43
N VAL A 80 13.85 4.81 -15.53
CA VAL A 80 13.57 3.59 -14.77
C VAL A 80 13.00 2.47 -15.64
N THR A 81 12.13 2.76 -16.61
CA THR A 81 11.55 1.73 -17.50
C THR A 81 12.60 1.04 -18.37
N GLY A 82 13.48 1.82 -19.01
CA GLY A 82 14.61 1.29 -19.79
C GLY A 82 15.66 0.59 -18.93
N SER A 83 15.82 1.02 -17.67
CA SER A 83 16.66 0.34 -16.69
C SER A 83 16.12 -1.06 -16.35
N LEU A 84 14.81 -1.21 -16.10
CA LEU A 84 14.22 -2.51 -15.75
C LEU A 84 14.45 -3.57 -16.85
N SER A 85 14.32 -3.20 -18.12
CA SER A 85 14.55 -4.15 -19.22
C SER A 85 16.02 -4.56 -19.36
N LEU A 86 16.96 -3.65 -19.08
CA LEU A 86 18.38 -3.98 -19.04
C LEU A 86 18.75 -4.85 -17.85
N PHE A 87 18.17 -4.61 -16.67
CA PHE A 87 18.33 -5.52 -15.53
C PHE A 87 17.85 -6.92 -15.84
N GLU A 88 16.66 -7.07 -16.46
CA GLU A 88 16.12 -8.38 -16.83
C GLU A 88 17.04 -9.15 -17.79
N GLN A 89 17.58 -8.47 -18.81
CA GLN A 89 18.56 -9.05 -19.73
C GLN A 89 19.85 -9.46 -19.01
N GLY A 90 20.39 -8.58 -18.16
CA GLY A 90 21.62 -8.84 -17.41
C GLY A 90 21.46 -10.01 -16.42
N ILE A 91 20.36 -10.04 -15.69
CA ILE A 91 20.02 -11.11 -14.74
C ILE A 91 19.86 -12.45 -15.48
N GLN A 92 19.24 -12.47 -16.66
CA GLN A 92 19.11 -13.70 -17.43
C GLN A 92 20.47 -14.26 -17.85
N LEU A 93 21.38 -13.40 -18.34
CA LEU A 93 22.76 -13.82 -18.66
C LEU A 93 23.49 -14.35 -17.43
N LEU A 94 23.33 -13.71 -16.27
CA LEU A 94 23.94 -14.16 -15.01
C LEU A 94 23.37 -15.50 -14.54
N LYS A 95 22.06 -15.76 -14.75
CA LYS A 95 21.41 -17.04 -14.48
C LYS A 95 21.99 -18.15 -15.37
N ASP A 96 22.07 -17.90 -16.66
CA ASP A 96 22.56 -18.87 -17.66
C ASP A 96 24.04 -19.19 -17.46
N ALA A 97 24.83 -18.21 -17.00
CA ALA A 97 26.25 -18.37 -16.71
C ALA A 97 26.55 -18.90 -15.29
N HIS A 98 25.52 -19.19 -14.47
CA HIS A 98 25.67 -19.61 -13.07
C HIS A 98 26.59 -18.68 -12.25
N ALA A 99 26.39 -17.37 -12.40
CA ALA A 99 27.30 -16.35 -11.89
C ALA A 99 27.16 -16.08 -10.38
N GLY A 100 27.54 -17.07 -9.55
CA GLY A 100 27.80 -16.98 -8.10
C GLY A 100 27.08 -15.85 -7.34
N ASP A 101 27.85 -15.02 -6.64
CA ASP A 101 27.33 -13.88 -5.87
C ASP A 101 26.99 -12.66 -6.74
N LEU A 102 27.42 -12.61 -8.00
CA LEU A 102 27.07 -11.53 -8.93
C LEU A 102 25.56 -11.51 -9.20
N LEU A 103 24.96 -12.69 -9.38
CA LEU A 103 23.53 -12.85 -9.63
C LEU A 103 22.67 -12.25 -8.49
N PRO A 104 22.75 -12.71 -7.23
CA PRO A 104 21.91 -12.18 -6.16
C PRO A 104 22.18 -10.69 -5.86
N ASN A 105 23.41 -10.20 -6.01
CA ASN A 105 23.70 -8.77 -5.86
C ASN A 105 23.01 -7.92 -6.94
N CYS A 106 23.06 -8.34 -8.21
CA CYS A 106 22.35 -7.66 -9.28
C CYS A 106 20.83 -7.71 -9.09
N MET A 107 20.31 -8.84 -8.60
CA MET A 107 18.90 -8.99 -8.26
C MET A 107 18.47 -8.04 -7.13
N LEU A 108 19.29 -7.82 -6.09
CA LEU A 108 19.00 -6.82 -5.06
C LEU A 108 18.94 -5.40 -5.65
N THR A 109 19.88 -5.02 -6.52
CA THR A 109 19.82 -3.71 -7.18
C THR A 109 18.57 -3.57 -8.07
N TYR A 110 18.17 -4.64 -8.75
CA TYR A 110 16.92 -4.68 -9.52
C TYR A 110 15.68 -4.57 -8.63
N GLY A 111 15.67 -5.21 -7.46
CA GLY A 111 14.61 -5.09 -6.45
C GLY A 111 14.41 -3.63 -6.01
N LEU A 112 15.49 -2.91 -5.73
CA LEU A 112 15.45 -1.47 -5.44
C LEU A 112 14.85 -0.66 -6.60
N ALA A 113 15.19 -0.97 -7.86
CA ALA A 113 14.63 -0.29 -9.02
C ALA A 113 13.11 -0.56 -9.17
N LEU A 114 12.68 -1.81 -8.98
CA LEU A 114 11.27 -2.19 -8.95
C LEU A 114 10.51 -1.44 -7.84
N GLY A 115 11.04 -1.40 -6.63
CA GLY A 115 10.44 -0.65 -5.51
C GLY A 115 10.40 0.87 -5.76
N GLY A 116 11.40 1.41 -6.46
CA GLY A 116 11.42 2.80 -6.91
C GLY A 116 10.23 3.14 -7.81
N THR A 117 9.81 2.21 -8.67
CA THR A 117 8.63 2.38 -9.53
C THR A 117 7.32 2.13 -8.78
N GLY A 118 7.30 1.19 -7.84
CA GLY A 118 6.10 0.76 -7.11
C GLY A 118 5.55 -0.61 -7.52
N TYR A 119 6.34 -1.44 -8.21
CA TYR A 119 5.95 -2.82 -8.56
C TYR A 119 6.23 -3.79 -7.40
N TRP A 120 5.52 -3.63 -6.28
CA TRP A 120 5.85 -4.33 -5.02
C TRP A 120 5.69 -5.85 -5.07
N SER A 121 4.74 -6.38 -5.83
CA SER A 121 4.62 -7.84 -6.02
C SER A 121 5.88 -8.42 -6.65
N ARG A 122 6.44 -7.74 -7.66
CA ARG A 122 7.70 -8.16 -8.30
C ARG A 122 8.91 -8.02 -7.37
N VAL A 123 8.89 -7.06 -6.45
CA VAL A 123 9.92 -6.94 -5.40
C VAL A 123 9.88 -8.16 -4.48
N ILE A 124 8.69 -8.61 -4.07
CA ILE A 124 8.51 -9.82 -3.26
C ILE A 124 9.07 -11.04 -4.00
N ASP A 125 8.65 -11.27 -5.26
CA ASP A 125 9.13 -12.40 -6.07
C ASP A 125 10.66 -12.41 -6.22
N ASN A 126 11.24 -11.22 -6.40
CA ASN A 126 12.68 -11.05 -6.54
C ASN A 126 13.41 -11.30 -5.21
N ALA A 127 12.91 -10.74 -4.11
CA ALA A 127 13.48 -10.92 -2.78
C ALA A 127 13.43 -12.39 -2.32
N GLU A 128 12.34 -13.12 -2.63
CA GLU A 128 12.24 -14.56 -2.37
C GLU A 128 13.25 -15.38 -3.18
N GLN A 129 13.50 -15.02 -4.45
CA GLN A 129 14.55 -15.65 -5.24
C GLN A 129 15.95 -15.37 -4.68
N VAL A 130 16.24 -14.11 -4.28
CA VAL A 130 17.52 -13.77 -3.64
C VAL A 130 17.69 -14.53 -2.32
N MET A 131 16.63 -14.64 -1.52
CA MET A 131 16.62 -15.41 -0.27
C MET A 131 17.02 -16.87 -0.52
N ALA A 132 16.43 -17.52 -1.52
CA ALA A 132 16.75 -18.90 -1.87
C ALA A 132 18.21 -19.07 -2.32
N LEU A 133 18.77 -18.10 -3.06
CA LEU A 133 20.18 -18.10 -3.44
C LEU A 133 21.10 -17.88 -2.23
N ALA A 134 20.75 -16.93 -1.35
CA ALA A 134 21.50 -16.60 -0.15
C ALA A 134 21.53 -17.75 0.87
N GLN A 135 20.45 -18.53 0.97
CA GLN A 135 20.41 -19.76 1.76
C GLN A 135 21.33 -20.84 1.19
N LYS A 136 21.36 -21.01 -0.13
CA LYS A 136 22.25 -21.98 -0.80
C LYS A 136 23.72 -21.62 -0.63
N SER A 137 24.08 -20.34 -0.64
CA SER A 137 25.46 -19.87 -0.44
C SER A 137 25.84 -19.68 1.02
N GLY A 138 24.88 -19.72 1.96
CA GLY A 138 25.12 -19.44 3.38
C GLY A 138 25.44 -17.96 3.68
N SER A 139 25.12 -17.04 2.76
CA SER A 139 25.45 -15.62 2.90
C SER A 139 24.41 -14.87 3.76
N ASN A 140 24.74 -14.66 5.04
CA ASN A 140 23.90 -13.88 5.96
C ASN A 140 23.68 -12.43 5.49
N GLY A 141 24.66 -11.82 4.82
CA GLY A 141 24.53 -10.45 4.29
C GLY A 141 23.51 -10.36 3.16
N LEU A 142 23.49 -11.33 2.24
CA LEU A 142 22.48 -11.41 1.18
C LEU A 142 21.09 -11.71 1.77
N GLN A 143 21.00 -12.57 2.79
CA GLN A 143 19.75 -12.83 3.50
C GLN A 143 19.21 -11.56 4.15
N ALA A 144 20.04 -10.81 4.88
CA ALA A 144 19.63 -9.57 5.52
C ALA A 144 19.06 -8.56 4.50
N LYS A 145 19.76 -8.35 3.37
CA LYS A 145 19.31 -7.43 2.31
C LYS A 145 17.99 -7.86 1.67
N ALA A 146 17.83 -9.15 1.37
CA ALA A 146 16.58 -9.68 0.83
C ALA A 146 15.40 -9.52 1.81
N LEU A 147 15.64 -9.70 3.11
CA LEU A 147 14.62 -9.48 4.14
C LEU A 147 14.20 -8.01 4.25
N VAL A 148 15.13 -7.07 4.07
CA VAL A 148 14.80 -5.63 3.99
C VAL A 148 13.89 -5.36 2.81
N GLU A 149 14.22 -5.86 1.61
CA GLU A 149 13.37 -5.68 0.42
C GLU A 149 11.97 -6.27 0.62
N LEU A 150 11.89 -7.47 1.20
CA LEU A 150 10.64 -8.15 1.50
C LEU A 150 9.79 -7.35 2.50
N GLY A 151 10.41 -6.90 3.60
CA GLY A 151 9.76 -6.07 4.62
C GLY A 151 9.23 -4.75 4.06
N HIS A 152 10.05 -4.04 3.29
CA HIS A 152 9.66 -2.78 2.65
C HIS A 152 8.54 -2.98 1.61
N ALA A 153 8.54 -4.10 0.88
CA ALA A 153 7.48 -4.43 -0.06
C ALA A 153 6.15 -4.74 0.64
N TYR A 154 6.17 -5.55 1.71
CA TYR A 154 4.97 -5.80 2.51
C TYR A 154 4.41 -4.52 3.13
N HIS A 155 5.27 -3.67 3.71
CA HIS A 155 4.85 -2.37 4.23
C HIS A 155 4.21 -1.50 3.12
N SER A 156 4.83 -1.44 1.95
CA SER A 156 4.30 -0.65 0.82
C SER A 156 2.95 -1.16 0.31
N LEU A 157 2.66 -2.44 0.50
CA LEU A 157 1.36 -3.07 0.21
C LEU A 157 0.36 -3.02 1.37
N GLN A 158 0.65 -2.27 2.44
CA GLN A 158 -0.18 -2.16 3.65
C GLN A 158 -0.32 -3.50 4.41
N MET A 159 0.67 -4.38 4.28
CA MET A 159 0.77 -5.67 4.96
C MET A 159 1.77 -5.57 6.13
N ASP A 160 1.57 -4.61 7.03
CA ASP A 160 2.54 -4.25 8.09
C ASP A 160 2.83 -5.40 9.05
N ALA A 161 1.83 -6.24 9.35
CA ALA A 161 2.02 -7.40 10.21
C ALA A 161 3.00 -8.42 9.60
N GLN A 162 2.99 -8.55 8.27
CA GLN A 162 3.87 -9.43 7.51
C GLN A 162 5.27 -8.84 7.34
N ALA A 163 5.40 -7.51 7.31
CA ALA A 163 6.68 -6.82 7.23
C ALA A 163 7.52 -6.97 8.51
N LEU A 164 6.87 -7.15 9.66
CA LEU A 164 7.52 -7.12 10.98
C LEU A 164 8.63 -8.18 11.13
N ALA A 165 8.31 -9.46 10.95
CA ALA A 165 9.26 -10.54 11.20
C ALA A 165 10.47 -10.53 10.25
N PRO A 166 10.31 -10.30 8.92
CA PRO A 166 11.45 -10.13 8.02
C PRO A 166 12.38 -8.98 8.45
N LEU A 167 11.82 -7.82 8.83
CA LEU A 167 12.62 -6.67 9.23
C LEU A 167 13.37 -6.91 10.55
N GLU A 168 12.74 -7.55 11.55
CA GLU A 168 13.41 -7.93 12.80
C GLU A 168 14.57 -8.91 12.54
N GLN A 169 14.36 -9.88 11.64
CA GLN A 169 15.41 -10.81 11.24
C GLN A 169 16.52 -10.11 10.45
N ALA A 170 16.19 -9.15 9.58
CA ALA A 170 17.16 -8.36 8.83
C ALA A 170 18.09 -7.59 9.77
N VAL A 171 17.54 -6.88 10.77
CA VAL A 171 18.29 -6.15 11.80
C VAL A 171 19.25 -7.09 12.54
N THR A 172 18.75 -8.26 12.95
CA THR A 172 19.55 -9.25 13.69
C THR A 172 20.74 -9.75 12.86
N LEU A 173 20.49 -10.09 11.59
CA LEU A 173 21.54 -10.59 10.70
C LEU A 173 22.56 -9.51 10.34
N SER A 174 22.11 -8.28 10.07
CA SER A 174 23.01 -7.16 9.76
C SER A 174 23.89 -6.78 10.95
N GLN A 175 23.34 -6.80 12.18
CA GLN A 175 24.11 -6.58 13.40
C GLN A 175 25.18 -7.65 13.61
N ALA A 176 24.81 -8.93 13.47
CA ALA A 176 25.75 -10.04 13.58
C ALA A 176 26.87 -9.99 12.52
N GLY A 177 26.56 -9.47 11.33
CA GLY A 177 27.50 -9.30 10.23
C GLY A 177 28.29 -7.98 10.24
N GLY A 178 27.94 -7.02 11.09
CA GLY A 178 28.53 -5.68 11.09
C GLY A 178 28.17 -4.81 9.87
N ASP A 179 27.07 -5.12 9.15
CA ASP A 179 26.61 -4.34 7.99
C ASP A 179 25.73 -3.17 8.45
N VAL A 180 26.38 -2.05 8.78
CA VAL A 180 25.74 -0.83 9.32
C VAL A 180 24.70 -0.25 8.35
N LEU A 181 24.97 -0.26 7.03
CA LEU A 181 24.03 0.28 6.05
C LEU A 181 22.73 -0.54 6.02
N THR A 182 22.84 -1.86 5.98
CA THR A 182 21.66 -2.74 5.99
C THR A 182 20.94 -2.65 7.33
N GLU A 183 21.66 -2.55 8.46
CA GLU A 183 21.06 -2.35 9.79
C GLU A 183 20.23 -1.07 9.87
N LEU A 184 20.78 0.06 9.43
CA LEU A 184 20.10 1.35 9.45
C LEU A 184 18.85 1.35 8.57
N ASN A 185 18.92 0.72 7.39
CA ASN A 185 17.77 0.61 6.49
C ASN A 185 16.69 -0.32 7.05
N ALA A 186 17.07 -1.51 7.54
CA ALA A 186 16.15 -2.45 8.16
C ALA A 186 15.44 -1.83 9.36
N THR A 187 16.20 -1.13 10.21
CA THR A 187 15.68 -0.47 11.41
C THR A 187 14.76 0.70 11.06
N ALA A 188 15.12 1.50 10.05
CA ALA A 188 14.27 2.58 9.54
C ALA A 188 12.89 2.07 9.10
N ASP A 189 12.86 1.00 8.30
CA ASP A 189 11.60 0.41 7.84
C ASP A 189 10.84 -0.26 9.00
N LEU A 190 11.55 -0.88 9.95
CA LEU A 190 10.97 -1.49 11.14
C LEU A 190 10.30 -0.46 12.06
N ILE A 191 10.89 0.73 12.22
CA ILE A 191 10.31 1.83 13.01
C ILE A 191 8.95 2.22 12.44
N VAL A 192 8.88 2.41 11.11
CA VAL A 192 7.64 2.78 10.42
C VAL A 192 6.59 1.66 10.58
N VAL A 193 6.99 0.40 10.39
CA VAL A 193 6.09 -0.75 10.57
C VAL A 193 5.59 -0.87 12.01
N LYS A 194 6.46 -0.73 13.02
CA LYS A 194 6.06 -0.76 14.44
C LYS A 194 5.11 0.40 14.77
N GLN A 195 5.34 1.59 14.22
CA GLN A 195 4.43 2.73 14.35
C GLN A 195 3.05 2.40 13.78
N GLN A 196 2.95 1.84 12.57
CA GLN A 196 1.66 1.47 11.96
C GLN A 196 0.91 0.40 12.77
N LEU A 197 1.64 -0.52 13.40
CA LEU A 197 1.08 -1.56 14.26
C LEU A 197 0.80 -1.09 15.70
N GLY A 198 1.07 0.17 16.03
CA GLY A 198 0.93 0.70 17.40
C GLY A 198 1.86 0.04 18.43
N GLN A 199 2.97 -0.56 17.99
CA GLN A 199 3.99 -1.14 18.85
C GLN A 199 5.02 -0.08 19.28
N PRO A 200 5.73 -0.24 20.41
CA PRO A 200 6.79 0.69 20.80
C PRO A 200 7.90 0.82 19.75
N PHE A 201 8.23 2.06 19.37
CA PHE A 201 9.16 2.36 18.28
C PHE A 201 10.13 3.52 18.57
N MET A 202 9.84 4.36 19.58
CA MET A 202 10.63 5.57 19.87
C MET A 202 12.07 5.27 20.22
N GLU A 203 12.30 4.31 21.13
CA GLU A 203 13.64 3.90 21.52
C GLU A 203 14.43 3.35 20.32
N LEU A 204 13.76 2.65 19.42
CA LEU A 204 14.36 2.13 18.20
C LEU A 204 14.75 3.27 17.25
N ALA A 205 13.91 4.30 17.12
CA ALA A 205 14.19 5.49 16.30
C ALA A 205 15.40 6.28 16.82
N LEU A 206 15.48 6.49 18.14
CA LEU A 206 16.61 7.18 18.77
C LEU A 206 17.92 6.38 18.60
N LYS A 207 17.91 5.07 18.87
CA LYS A 207 19.08 4.20 18.66
C LYS A 207 19.54 4.18 17.21
N ASN A 208 18.61 4.15 16.26
CA ASN A 208 18.93 4.20 14.83
C ASN A 208 19.59 5.52 14.44
N PHE A 209 19.09 6.64 14.97
CA PHE A 209 19.68 7.96 14.76
C PHE A 209 21.09 8.04 15.37
N GLU A 210 21.30 7.58 16.59
CA GLU A 210 22.62 7.55 17.24
C GLU A 210 23.63 6.65 16.50
N LEU A 211 23.19 5.48 16.03
CA LEU A 211 24.01 4.59 15.22
C LEU A 211 24.43 5.27 13.91
N ALA A 212 23.50 5.93 13.22
CA ALA A 212 23.81 6.67 12.00
C ALA A 212 24.78 7.82 12.27
N GLN A 213 24.60 8.58 13.36
CA GLN A 213 25.49 9.68 13.72
C GLN A 213 26.91 9.20 14.05
N SER A 214 27.05 8.01 14.63
CA SER A 214 28.34 7.47 15.05
C SER A 214 29.10 6.71 13.96
N LYS A 215 28.40 5.98 13.09
CA LYS A 215 29.00 5.07 12.11
C LYS A 215 28.52 5.29 10.67
N GLY A 216 27.49 6.09 10.47
CA GLY A 216 26.86 6.28 9.19
C GLY A 216 27.55 7.36 8.34
N ASP A 217 27.48 7.18 7.02
CA ASP A 217 27.83 8.25 6.08
C ASP A 217 26.78 9.39 6.13
N LEU A 218 27.05 10.50 5.44
CA LEU A 218 26.14 11.65 5.42
C LEU A 218 24.71 11.31 4.94
N GLN A 219 24.57 10.39 3.99
CA GLN A 219 23.26 9.99 3.45
C GLN A 219 22.49 9.15 4.48
N GLN A 220 23.18 8.24 5.15
CA GLN A 220 22.64 7.42 6.23
C GLN A 220 22.22 8.27 7.43
N ARG A 221 23.04 9.27 7.81
CA ARG A 221 22.70 10.28 8.83
C ARG A 221 21.45 11.06 8.44
N ALA A 222 21.37 11.56 7.20
CA ALA A 222 20.22 12.30 6.71
C ALA A 222 18.94 11.45 6.66
N ARG A 223 19.05 10.17 6.25
CA ARG A 223 17.93 9.23 6.26
C ARG A 223 17.43 8.97 7.68
N ALA A 224 18.33 8.66 8.63
CA ALA A 224 17.95 8.40 10.01
C ALA A 224 17.32 9.64 10.67
N ALA A 225 17.87 10.83 10.42
CA ALA A 225 17.28 12.10 10.83
C ALA A 225 15.86 12.29 10.29
N SER A 226 15.64 12.00 9.00
CA SER A 226 14.32 12.09 8.36
C SER A 226 13.30 11.11 8.94
N VAL A 227 13.72 9.88 9.27
CA VAL A 227 12.84 8.90 9.94
C VAL A 227 12.46 9.38 11.33
N LEU A 228 13.43 9.80 12.15
CA LEU A 228 13.17 10.32 13.49
C LEU A 228 12.24 11.53 13.44
N ALA A 229 12.50 12.46 12.53
CA ALA A 229 11.66 13.65 12.34
C ALA A 229 10.24 13.30 11.88
N THR A 230 10.07 12.30 11.01
CA THR A 230 8.73 11.84 10.59
C THR A 230 7.95 11.25 11.76
N VAL A 231 8.64 10.47 12.58
CA VAL A 231 8.12 9.89 13.82
C VAL A 231 7.73 10.99 14.81
N ASP A 232 8.58 11.96 15.05
CA ASP A 232 8.33 13.07 15.98
C ASP A 232 7.19 13.97 15.46
N PHE A 233 7.19 14.29 14.17
CA PHE A 233 6.12 15.03 13.50
C PHE A 233 4.75 14.35 13.65
N ALA A 234 4.67 13.04 13.43
CA ALA A 234 3.44 12.28 13.60
C ALA A 234 2.91 12.30 15.05
N ASN A 235 3.82 12.48 16.02
CA ASN A 235 3.48 12.64 17.44
C ASN A 235 3.34 14.11 17.87
N GLN A 236 3.29 15.05 16.92
CA GLN A 236 3.20 16.50 17.16
C GLN A 236 4.38 17.08 17.98
N ARG A 237 5.51 16.38 17.98
CA ARG A 237 6.78 16.80 18.58
C ARG A 237 7.61 17.53 17.53
N TYR A 238 7.12 18.71 17.13
CA TYR A 238 7.68 19.45 16.00
C TYR A 238 9.06 20.04 16.28
N ASP A 239 9.33 20.42 17.53
CA ASP A 239 10.64 20.93 17.95
C ASP A 239 11.70 19.82 17.84
N GLU A 240 11.40 18.62 18.32
CA GLU A 240 12.30 17.46 18.23
C GLU A 240 12.51 17.00 16.78
N ALA A 241 11.44 17.03 15.97
CA ALA A 241 11.55 16.77 14.54
C ALA A 241 12.49 17.76 13.85
N LEU A 242 12.41 19.04 14.23
CA LEU A 242 13.27 20.09 13.70
C LEU A 242 14.73 19.88 14.14
N ASP A 243 14.96 19.59 15.42
CA ASP A 243 16.30 19.33 15.97
C ASP A 243 16.99 18.18 15.25
N ALA A 244 16.27 17.06 15.03
CA ALA A 244 16.79 15.91 14.29
C ALA A 244 17.21 16.28 12.86
N LEU A 245 16.38 17.02 12.13
CA LEU A 245 16.68 17.44 10.75
C LEU A 245 17.84 18.44 10.71
N LEU A 246 17.83 19.46 11.57
CA LEU A 246 18.86 20.52 11.60
C LEU A 246 20.23 20.00 12.03
N ALA A 247 20.28 18.98 12.90
CA ALA A 247 21.53 18.35 13.32
C ALA A 247 22.37 17.81 12.15
N VAL A 248 21.74 17.46 11.03
CA VAL A 248 22.42 16.91 9.84
C VAL A 248 22.35 17.88 8.65
N TYR A 249 21.36 18.77 8.59
CA TYR A 249 21.13 19.64 7.45
C TYR A 249 22.34 20.50 7.07
N LYS A 250 23.10 21.01 8.05
CA LYS A 250 24.29 21.84 7.80
C LYS A 250 25.36 21.09 6.97
N ASP A 251 25.56 19.80 7.25
CA ASP A 251 26.50 18.97 6.49
C ASP A 251 25.94 18.67 5.09
N VAL A 252 24.63 18.44 4.99
CA VAL A 252 23.94 18.20 3.71
C VAL A 252 23.99 19.44 2.80
N GLU A 253 23.77 20.63 3.35
CA GLU A 253 23.81 21.90 2.64
C GLU A 253 25.18 22.19 2.03
N THR A 254 26.25 21.82 2.73
CA THR A 254 27.63 21.98 2.23
C THR A 254 28.08 20.85 1.30
N SER A 255 27.29 19.78 1.19
CA SER A 255 27.57 18.69 0.25
C SER A 255 27.31 19.11 -1.22
N LYS A 256 27.74 18.29 -2.18
CA LYS A 256 27.39 18.47 -3.60
C LYS A 256 26.17 17.62 -4.02
N ASP A 257 25.36 17.18 -3.06
CA ASP A 257 24.21 16.31 -3.31
C ASP A 257 22.91 17.12 -3.29
N ASP A 258 22.55 17.67 -4.46
CA ASP A 258 21.29 18.41 -4.64
C ASP A 258 20.06 17.55 -4.28
N GLY A 259 20.14 16.22 -4.40
CA GLY A 259 19.03 15.31 -4.08
C GLY A 259 18.73 15.28 -2.58
N TRP A 260 19.76 15.08 -1.76
CA TRP A 260 19.61 15.11 -0.30
C TRP A 260 19.33 16.51 0.24
N GLN A 261 19.93 17.56 -0.34
CA GLN A 261 19.61 18.94 0.02
C GLN A 261 18.13 19.23 -0.18
N GLY A 262 17.60 18.90 -1.36
CA GLY A 262 16.20 19.14 -1.67
C GLY A 262 15.24 18.30 -0.82
N THR A 263 15.59 17.04 -0.55
CA THR A 263 14.76 16.15 0.28
C THR A 263 14.71 16.64 1.73
N MET A 264 15.85 16.97 2.33
CA MET A 264 15.90 17.49 3.71
C MET A 264 15.21 18.85 3.83
N ALA A 265 15.40 19.74 2.85
CA ALA A 265 14.69 21.02 2.82
C ALA A 265 13.17 20.83 2.74
N SER A 266 12.69 19.86 1.94
CA SER A 266 11.26 19.53 1.90
C SER A 266 10.72 19.09 3.25
N ASN A 267 11.48 18.26 4.00
CA ASN A 267 11.07 17.82 5.33
C ASN A 267 11.07 18.99 6.33
N LEU A 268 12.09 19.86 6.30
CA LEU A 268 12.14 21.06 7.13
C LEU A 268 10.97 22.00 6.83
N ALA A 269 10.63 22.20 5.56
CA ALA A 269 9.48 22.99 5.14
C ALA A 269 8.17 22.46 5.73
N GLU A 270 7.96 21.14 5.70
CA GLU A 270 6.76 20.51 6.26
C GLU A 270 6.65 20.72 7.77
N VAL A 271 7.75 20.56 8.51
CA VAL A 271 7.80 20.80 9.96
C VAL A 271 7.50 22.29 10.27
N TYR A 272 8.16 23.23 9.60
CA TYR A 272 7.91 24.66 9.80
C TYR A 272 6.48 25.07 9.43
N ALA A 273 5.92 24.50 8.37
CA ALA A 273 4.54 24.75 7.97
C ALA A 273 3.52 24.24 9.00
N ALA A 274 3.82 23.13 9.69
CA ALA A 274 2.99 22.61 10.78
C ALA A 274 3.10 23.47 12.05
N MET A 275 4.27 24.02 12.34
CA MET A 275 4.49 24.97 13.43
C MET A 275 3.90 26.37 13.17
N GLY A 276 3.50 26.66 11.93
CA GLY A 276 2.95 27.96 11.53
C GLY A 276 4.01 29.01 11.18
N ASP A 277 5.30 28.64 11.12
CA ASP A 277 6.36 29.52 10.61
C ASP A 277 6.36 29.50 9.08
N ASN A 278 5.34 30.12 8.50
CA ASN A 278 5.12 30.16 7.04
C ASN A 278 6.30 30.77 6.28
N ARG A 279 7.03 31.71 6.90
CA ARG A 279 8.19 32.36 6.29
C ARG A 279 9.35 31.38 6.11
N LYS A 280 9.70 30.61 7.16
CA LYS A 280 10.73 29.57 7.04
C LYS A 280 10.27 28.41 6.17
N ALA A 281 9.00 28.02 6.28
CA ALA A 281 8.42 27.00 5.40
C ALA A 281 8.61 27.38 3.92
N GLN A 282 8.25 28.61 3.54
CA GLN A 282 8.42 29.09 2.17
C GLN A 282 9.89 29.08 1.73
N PHE A 283 10.81 29.55 2.58
CA PHE A 283 12.25 29.51 2.28
C PHE A 283 12.72 28.09 1.95
N TYR A 284 12.40 27.11 2.79
CA TYR A 284 12.82 25.72 2.58
C TYR A 284 12.09 25.05 1.41
N ILE A 285 10.86 25.45 1.08
CA ILE A 285 10.16 25.01 -0.14
C ILE A 285 10.91 25.48 -1.39
N ASP A 286 11.35 26.74 -1.43
CA ASP A 286 12.07 27.28 -2.58
C ASP A 286 13.40 26.55 -2.79
N VAL A 287 14.13 26.28 -1.70
CA VAL A 287 15.32 25.42 -1.73
C VAL A 287 14.97 24.02 -2.23
N ALA A 288 13.93 23.39 -1.68
CA ALA A 288 13.52 22.05 -2.06
C ALA A 288 13.18 21.97 -3.55
N LEU A 289 12.38 22.88 -4.08
CA LEU A 289 11.96 22.87 -5.48
C LEU A 289 13.12 23.09 -6.45
N ASP A 290 14.04 24.02 -6.16
CA ASP A 290 15.25 24.25 -6.97
C ASP A 290 16.14 23.00 -7.00
N LYS A 291 16.43 22.46 -5.81
CA LYS A 291 17.36 21.34 -5.64
C LYS A 291 16.81 20.04 -6.21
N LEU A 292 15.54 19.72 -5.94
CA LEU A 292 14.88 18.54 -6.49
C LEU A 292 14.69 18.62 -8.01
N ALA A 293 14.52 19.82 -8.57
CA ALA A 293 14.51 20.02 -10.02
C ALA A 293 15.89 19.75 -10.65
N LYS A 294 16.97 20.27 -10.06
CA LYS A 294 18.37 19.98 -10.50
C LYS A 294 18.70 18.50 -10.40
N ALA A 295 18.27 17.85 -9.31
CA ALA A 295 18.45 16.42 -9.08
C ALA A 295 17.50 15.53 -9.91
N LYS A 296 16.56 16.12 -10.67
CA LYS A 296 15.52 15.43 -11.46
C LYS A 296 14.70 14.43 -10.63
N LEU A 297 14.47 14.73 -9.35
CA LEU A 297 13.72 13.90 -8.42
C LEU A 297 12.22 14.25 -8.49
N VAL A 298 11.54 13.74 -9.52
CA VAL A 298 10.14 14.06 -9.82
C VAL A 298 9.21 13.76 -8.64
N LYS A 299 9.33 12.57 -8.02
CA LYS A 299 8.48 12.17 -6.88
C LYS A 299 8.64 13.12 -5.68
N GLN A 300 9.87 13.36 -5.25
CA GLN A 300 10.16 14.25 -4.12
C GLN A 300 9.71 15.68 -4.45
N ARG A 301 9.92 16.13 -5.68
CA ARG A 301 9.46 17.45 -6.12
C ARG A 301 7.93 17.56 -6.09
N MET A 302 7.20 16.52 -6.48
CA MET A 302 5.75 16.47 -6.36
C MET A 302 5.30 16.61 -4.90
N ALA A 303 6.00 15.98 -3.95
CA ALA A 303 5.72 16.14 -2.53
C ALA A 303 5.97 17.59 -2.07
N ALA A 304 7.11 18.19 -2.43
CA ALA A 304 7.40 19.60 -2.11
C ALA A 304 6.37 20.58 -2.72
N LEU A 305 5.88 20.29 -3.94
CA LEU A 305 4.82 21.07 -4.59
C LEU A 305 3.47 20.97 -3.87
N LEU A 306 3.15 19.81 -3.29
CA LEU A 306 1.96 19.65 -2.45
C LEU A 306 2.08 20.49 -1.18
N THR A 307 3.23 20.45 -0.49
CA THR A 307 3.49 21.29 0.69
C THR A 307 3.43 22.78 0.35
N ALA A 308 3.90 23.19 -0.83
CA ALA A 308 3.77 24.55 -1.34
C ALA A 308 2.32 24.95 -1.62
N ALA A 309 1.52 24.03 -2.15
CA ALA A 309 0.10 24.27 -2.39
C ALA A 309 -0.66 24.43 -1.05
N ASP A 310 -0.37 23.59 -0.05
CA ASP A 310 -0.94 23.70 1.29
C ASP A 310 -0.57 25.02 1.97
N LEU A 311 0.65 25.52 1.74
CA LEU A 311 1.07 26.83 2.25
C LEU A 311 0.31 27.98 1.55
N ALA A 312 0.20 27.94 0.23
CA ALA A 312 -0.55 28.93 -0.54
C ALA A 312 -2.04 28.95 -0.17
N ASP A 313 -2.62 27.79 0.14
CA ASP A 313 -3.99 27.65 0.66
C ASP A 313 -4.17 28.41 1.98
N LYS A 314 -3.24 28.22 2.94
CA LYS A 314 -3.23 28.94 4.22
C LYS A 314 -3.08 30.46 4.06
N GLU A 315 -2.36 30.90 3.03
CA GLU A 315 -2.17 32.31 2.70
C GLU A 315 -3.39 32.93 1.97
N GLY A 316 -4.35 32.10 1.53
CA GLY A 316 -5.48 32.52 0.72
C GLY A 316 -5.14 32.79 -0.75
N ASP A 317 -3.95 32.40 -1.21
CA ASP A 317 -3.53 32.51 -2.61
C ASP A 317 -3.97 31.27 -3.41
N TRP A 318 -5.27 31.23 -3.68
CA TRP A 318 -5.92 30.14 -4.42
C TRP A 318 -5.38 29.98 -5.85
N ALA A 319 -4.92 31.06 -6.48
CA ALA A 319 -4.38 31.03 -7.84
C ALA A 319 -3.02 30.31 -7.87
N ARG A 320 -2.14 30.64 -6.92
CA ARG A 320 -0.85 29.97 -6.75
C ARG A 320 -1.04 28.50 -6.35
N ARG A 321 -1.90 28.22 -5.37
CA ARG A 321 -2.27 26.85 -4.96
C ARG A 321 -2.68 26.00 -6.17
N ASN A 322 -3.66 26.46 -6.95
CA ASN A 322 -4.17 25.68 -8.08
C ASN A 322 -3.11 25.47 -9.18
N THR A 323 -2.24 26.45 -9.39
CA THR A 323 -1.10 26.32 -10.33
C THR A 323 -0.12 25.24 -9.86
N LEU A 324 0.21 25.23 -8.57
CA LEU A 324 1.09 24.22 -7.96
C LEU A 324 0.46 22.82 -8.06
N LEU A 325 -0.83 22.66 -7.75
CA LEU A 325 -1.51 21.37 -7.87
C LEU A 325 -1.57 20.86 -9.31
N LYS A 326 -1.82 21.73 -10.28
CA LYS A 326 -1.75 21.38 -11.72
C LYS A 326 -0.34 20.95 -12.13
N SER A 327 0.70 21.53 -11.55
CA SER A 327 2.09 21.11 -11.81
C SER A 327 2.39 19.71 -11.27
N VAL A 328 1.79 19.31 -10.15
CA VAL A 328 1.87 17.93 -9.62
C VAL A 328 1.21 16.95 -10.60
N VAL A 329 0.01 17.27 -11.09
CA VAL A 329 -0.72 16.43 -12.06
C VAL A 329 0.04 16.33 -13.39
N ALA A 330 0.63 17.43 -13.86
CA ALA A 330 1.42 17.43 -15.09
C ALA A 330 2.70 16.58 -14.98
N ALA A 331 3.36 16.60 -13.82
CA ALA A 331 4.53 15.77 -13.55
C ALA A 331 4.25 14.27 -13.67
N GLN A 332 3.04 13.84 -13.28
CA GLN A 332 2.60 12.45 -13.43
C GLN A 332 2.56 11.98 -14.89
N ALA A 333 2.14 12.83 -15.84
CA ALA A 333 1.94 12.45 -17.25
C ALA A 333 3.23 11.96 -17.95
N THR A 334 4.37 12.08 -17.28
CA THR A 334 5.68 11.64 -17.75
C THR A 334 6.09 10.25 -17.26
N THR A 335 5.29 9.58 -16.40
CA THR A 335 5.68 8.29 -15.81
C THR A 335 4.50 7.34 -15.55
N ASP A 336 4.78 6.03 -15.50
CA ASP A 336 3.84 4.96 -15.10
C ASP A 336 4.05 4.52 -13.64
N SER A 337 4.50 5.41 -12.74
CA SER A 337 4.81 5.02 -11.35
C SER A 337 3.58 5.06 -10.43
N PRO A 338 3.15 3.92 -9.84
CA PRO A 338 2.13 3.90 -8.79
C PRO A 338 2.34 4.92 -7.67
N ARG A 339 3.58 5.11 -7.20
CA ARG A 339 3.89 6.08 -6.13
C ARG A 339 3.67 7.53 -6.55
N GLN A 340 3.83 7.87 -7.82
CA GLN A 340 3.52 9.21 -8.33
C GLN A 340 2.01 9.38 -8.55
N ASN A 341 1.30 8.32 -8.92
CA ASN A 341 -0.17 8.32 -9.03
C ASN A 341 -0.83 8.71 -7.71
N GLU A 342 -0.28 8.28 -6.57
CA GLU A 342 -0.78 8.66 -5.24
C GLU A 342 -0.70 10.16 -4.97
N LEU A 343 0.45 10.78 -5.31
CA LEU A 343 0.66 12.22 -5.13
C LEU A 343 -0.22 13.03 -6.09
N ALA A 344 -0.38 12.56 -7.33
CA ALA A 344 -1.29 13.16 -8.30
C ALA A 344 -2.76 13.04 -7.85
N ALA A 345 -3.16 11.91 -7.28
CA ALA A 345 -4.50 11.73 -6.72
C ALA A 345 -4.75 12.68 -5.54
N LYS A 346 -3.76 12.92 -4.67
CA LYS A 346 -3.84 13.94 -3.60
C LYS A 346 -4.04 15.35 -4.19
N ALA A 347 -3.27 15.72 -5.23
CA ALA A 347 -3.42 17.01 -5.88
C ALA A 347 -4.80 17.18 -6.53
N LEU A 348 -5.28 16.16 -7.24
CA LEU A 348 -6.62 16.14 -7.85
C LEU A 348 -7.72 16.24 -6.79
N LYS A 349 -7.56 15.61 -5.62
CA LYS A 349 -8.51 15.73 -4.51
C LYS A 349 -8.66 17.19 -4.05
N GLN A 350 -7.54 17.89 -3.90
CA GLN A 350 -7.52 19.29 -3.46
C GLN A 350 -8.09 20.24 -4.52
N LEU A 351 -7.86 19.96 -5.81
CA LEU A 351 -8.46 20.69 -6.94
C LEU A 351 -9.98 20.48 -6.99
N ALA A 352 -10.42 19.22 -6.86
CA ALA A 352 -11.83 18.82 -6.91
C ALA A 352 -12.70 19.47 -5.82
N GLN A 353 -12.13 19.88 -4.68
CA GLN A 353 -12.85 20.59 -3.62
C GLN A 353 -13.32 22.00 -4.03
N VAL A 354 -12.79 22.55 -5.12
CA VAL A 354 -13.01 23.96 -5.53
C VAL A 354 -13.67 24.05 -6.91
N THR A 355 -13.62 22.99 -7.72
CA THR A 355 -14.14 22.98 -9.10
C THR A 355 -15.39 22.12 -9.25
N THR A 356 -16.43 22.65 -9.91
CA THR A 356 -17.57 21.85 -10.38
C THR A 356 -17.22 21.08 -11.66
N GLY A 357 -17.50 19.77 -11.71
CA GLY A 357 -17.45 18.97 -12.95
C GLY A 357 -16.15 18.19 -13.20
N ASP A 358 -15.38 18.58 -14.23
CA ASP A 358 -14.36 17.72 -14.87
C ASP A 358 -13.16 17.32 -14.00
N GLU A 359 -12.66 18.21 -13.13
CA GLU A 359 -11.52 17.89 -12.26
C GLU A 359 -11.92 16.91 -11.13
N GLN A 360 -13.18 16.99 -10.66
CA GLN A 360 -13.76 16.03 -9.72
C GLN A 360 -13.96 14.65 -10.36
N ARG A 361 -14.40 14.61 -11.63
CA ARG A 361 -14.47 13.36 -12.41
C ARG A 361 -13.08 12.75 -12.61
N ARG A 362 -12.09 13.54 -13.04
CA ARG A 362 -10.69 13.10 -13.17
C ARG A 362 -10.10 12.61 -11.85
N TYR A 363 -10.44 13.25 -10.72
CA TYR A 363 -10.06 12.78 -9.39
C TYR A 363 -10.61 11.38 -9.12
N TRP A 364 -11.92 11.17 -9.28
CA TRP A 364 -12.56 9.89 -9.00
C TRP A 364 -12.08 8.79 -9.95
N ASP A 365 -11.91 9.08 -11.24
CA ASP A 365 -11.36 8.13 -12.21
C ASP A 365 -9.92 7.72 -11.84
N ARG A 366 -9.08 8.68 -11.44
CA ARG A 366 -7.70 8.41 -11.02
C ARG A 366 -7.61 7.69 -9.68
N TYR A 367 -8.46 8.06 -8.73
CA TYR A 367 -8.53 7.40 -7.44
C TYR A 367 -9.02 5.96 -7.57
N ALA A 368 -10.02 5.71 -8.42
CA ALA A 368 -10.49 4.37 -8.75
C ALA A 368 -9.38 3.53 -9.38
N GLN A 369 -8.66 4.07 -10.37
CA GLN A 369 -7.49 3.39 -10.97
C GLN A 369 -6.41 3.06 -9.94
N LEU A 370 -6.04 4.03 -9.08
CA LEU A 370 -5.05 3.83 -8.03
C LEU A 370 -5.46 2.72 -7.06
N MET A 371 -6.73 2.69 -6.67
CA MET A 371 -7.25 1.68 -5.75
C MET A 371 -7.34 0.31 -6.41
N ASP A 372 -7.76 0.23 -7.67
CA ASP A 372 -7.76 -1.02 -8.45
C ASP A 372 -6.33 -1.57 -8.63
N ASP A 373 -5.35 -0.70 -8.91
CA ASP A 373 -3.95 -1.10 -9.08
C ASP A 373 -3.35 -1.59 -7.76
N ARG A 374 -3.57 -0.87 -6.65
CA ARG A 374 -3.15 -1.30 -5.31
C ARG A 374 -3.81 -2.63 -4.91
N LEU A 375 -5.10 -2.78 -5.18
CA LEU A 375 -5.83 -4.02 -4.88
C LEU A 375 -5.26 -5.19 -5.68
N LYS A 376 -5.05 -5.03 -7.00
CA LYS A 376 -4.44 -6.07 -7.85
C LYS A 376 -3.04 -6.46 -7.35
N GLN A 377 -2.22 -5.49 -6.98
CA GLN A 377 -0.87 -5.76 -6.47
C GLN A 377 -0.91 -6.47 -5.10
N SER A 378 -1.82 -6.06 -4.21
CA SER A 378 -2.02 -6.70 -2.91
C SER A 378 -2.54 -8.12 -3.05
N ASP A 379 -3.53 -8.36 -3.91
CA ASP A 379 -4.08 -9.68 -4.20
C ASP A 379 -3.02 -10.61 -4.82
N ALA A 380 -2.22 -10.11 -5.77
CA ALA A 380 -1.12 -10.87 -6.36
C ALA A 380 -0.07 -11.25 -5.30
N ALA A 381 0.32 -10.30 -4.43
CA ALA A 381 1.25 -10.56 -3.35
C ALA A 381 0.70 -11.57 -2.32
N LYS A 382 -0.60 -11.48 -1.98
CA LYS A 382 -1.26 -12.44 -1.09
C LYS A 382 -1.29 -13.84 -1.69
N GLN A 383 -1.60 -13.96 -2.98
CA GLN A 383 -1.60 -15.24 -3.70
C GLN A 383 -0.21 -15.87 -3.75
N GLU A 384 0.82 -15.10 -4.07
CA GLU A 384 2.19 -15.63 -4.11
C GLU A 384 2.67 -16.01 -2.70
N MET A 385 2.34 -15.23 -1.67
CA MET A 385 2.62 -15.60 -0.28
C MET A 385 1.93 -16.91 0.13
N GLU A 386 0.63 -17.06 -0.19
CA GLU A 386 -0.11 -18.31 0.06
C GLU A 386 0.52 -19.50 -0.68
N ARG A 387 1.01 -19.26 -1.90
CA ARG A 387 1.75 -20.24 -2.68
C ARG A 387 3.08 -20.60 -2.01
N SER A 388 3.90 -19.63 -1.62
CA SER A 388 5.19 -19.85 -0.94
C SER A 388 5.01 -20.57 0.41
N LEU A 389 4.00 -20.20 1.21
CA LEU A 389 3.61 -20.90 2.43
C LEU A 389 3.15 -22.34 2.17
N SER A 390 2.41 -22.56 1.08
CA SER A 390 1.96 -23.91 0.69
C SER A 390 3.14 -24.80 0.27
N LEU A 391 4.12 -24.24 -0.43
CA LEU A 391 5.34 -24.93 -0.85
C LEU A 391 6.25 -25.23 0.35
N ALA A 392 6.39 -24.30 1.28
CA ALA A 392 7.17 -24.49 2.52
C ALA A 392 6.55 -25.54 3.46
N LYS A 393 5.23 -25.78 3.38
CA LYS A 393 4.53 -26.82 4.13
C LYS A 393 4.58 -28.20 3.45
N GLN A 394 5.07 -28.31 2.22
CA GLN A 394 5.30 -29.62 1.61
C GLN A 394 6.57 -30.24 2.20
N PRO A 395 6.52 -31.47 2.74
CA PRO A 395 7.71 -32.14 3.23
C PRO A 395 8.72 -32.27 2.09
N THR A 396 9.96 -31.83 2.32
CA THR A 396 11.07 -32.01 1.39
C THR A 396 11.16 -33.49 1.01
N PRO A 397 11.09 -33.86 -0.29
CA PRO A 397 11.23 -35.25 -0.67
C PRO A 397 12.64 -35.70 -0.29
N ALA A 398 12.71 -36.75 0.54
CA ALA A 398 13.98 -37.37 0.91
C ALA A 398 14.79 -37.71 -0.35
N PRO A 399 16.13 -37.57 -0.33
CA PRO A 399 16.96 -37.88 -1.48
C PRO A 399 16.68 -39.32 -1.93
N ALA A 400 16.31 -39.49 -3.19
CA ALA A 400 15.90 -40.77 -3.74
C ALA A 400 17.03 -41.80 -3.59
N PRO A 401 16.80 -42.97 -2.99
CA PRO A 401 17.75 -44.06 -3.06
C PRO A 401 17.90 -44.53 -4.52
N ALA A 402 19.09 -45.04 -4.86
CA ALA A 402 19.49 -45.42 -6.21
C ALA A 402 18.43 -46.29 -6.93
N PRO A 403 18.24 -46.12 -8.26
CA PRO A 403 17.10 -46.68 -8.97
C PRO A 403 17.14 -48.22 -9.01
N TRP A 404 16.16 -48.84 -8.36
CA TRP A 404 15.81 -50.25 -8.51
C TRP A 404 15.06 -50.47 -9.84
N ARG A 405 15.47 -51.49 -10.60
CA ARG A 405 14.78 -51.91 -11.84
C ARG A 405 13.67 -52.92 -11.51
N PRO A 406 12.38 -52.65 -11.78
CA PRO A 406 11.32 -53.60 -11.53
C PRO A 406 11.11 -54.54 -12.73
N SER A 407 10.74 -55.80 -12.43
CA SER A 407 10.42 -56.83 -13.40
C SER A 407 9.05 -56.61 -14.06
N SER A 408 8.86 -57.23 -15.23
CA SER A 408 7.75 -57.03 -16.18
C SER A 408 6.33 -57.20 -15.62
N LEU A 409 6.15 -57.83 -14.45
CA LEU A 409 4.85 -57.92 -13.78
C LEU A 409 4.42 -56.63 -13.06
N GLY A 410 5.38 -55.81 -12.60
CA GLY A 410 5.09 -54.55 -11.90
C GLY A 410 4.52 -53.47 -12.82
N LEU A 411 4.92 -53.48 -14.10
CA LEU A 411 4.42 -52.55 -15.12
C LEU A 411 2.94 -52.77 -15.45
N VAL A 412 2.47 -54.03 -15.40
CA VAL A 412 1.07 -54.36 -15.68
C VAL A 412 0.16 -53.92 -14.53
N LEU A 413 0.61 -54.12 -13.28
CA LEU A 413 -0.12 -53.65 -12.09
C LEU A 413 -0.12 -52.13 -11.95
N ALA A 414 0.99 -51.46 -12.29
CA ALA A 414 1.07 -49.99 -12.32
C ALA A 414 0.16 -49.38 -13.40
N GLY A 415 0.06 -50.01 -14.57
CA GLY A 415 -0.87 -49.61 -15.63
C GLY A 415 -2.33 -49.72 -15.21
N ALA A 416 -2.71 -50.79 -14.51
CA ALA A 416 -4.06 -50.96 -13.97
C ALA A 416 -4.40 -49.91 -12.91
N LEU A 417 -3.45 -49.57 -12.02
CA LEU A 417 -3.64 -48.57 -10.98
C LEU A 417 -3.79 -47.15 -11.56
N LEU A 418 -3.04 -46.82 -12.60
CA LEU A 418 -3.15 -45.54 -13.32
C LEU A 418 -4.50 -45.39 -14.02
N LEU A 419 -5.07 -46.48 -14.55
CA LEU A 419 -6.41 -46.50 -15.15
C LEU A 419 -7.51 -46.24 -14.11
N VAL A 420 -7.38 -46.83 -12.92
CA VAL A 420 -8.31 -46.58 -11.79
C VAL A 420 -8.20 -45.14 -11.28
N LEU A 421 -6.98 -44.61 -11.15
CA LEU A 421 -6.74 -43.21 -10.77
C LEU A 421 -7.26 -42.23 -11.81
N ALA A 422 -7.10 -42.52 -13.10
CA ALA A 422 -7.64 -41.71 -14.19
C ALA A 422 -9.18 -41.72 -14.19
N LEU A 423 -9.80 -42.87 -13.92
CA LEU A 423 -11.26 -42.98 -13.77
C LEU A 423 -11.77 -42.19 -12.55
N ALA A 424 -11.06 -42.25 -11.43
CA ALA A 424 -11.36 -41.48 -10.22
C ALA A 424 -11.20 -39.97 -10.44
N LEU A 425 -10.17 -39.53 -11.17
CA LEU A 425 -9.96 -38.13 -11.54
C LEU A 425 -11.04 -37.62 -12.51
N ALA A 426 -11.47 -38.47 -13.45
CA ALA A 426 -12.56 -38.16 -14.38
C ALA A 426 -13.91 -38.01 -13.63
N LEU A 427 -14.20 -38.91 -12.69
CA LEU A 427 -15.38 -38.83 -11.83
C LEU A 427 -15.33 -37.61 -10.89
N TRP A 428 -14.16 -37.27 -10.35
CA TRP A 428 -13.94 -36.06 -9.55
C TRP A 428 -14.15 -34.78 -10.38
N ARG A 429 -13.61 -34.71 -11.60
CA ARG A 429 -13.81 -33.57 -12.53
C ARG A 429 -15.28 -33.43 -12.96
N CYS A 430 -16.02 -34.52 -13.16
CA CYS A 430 -17.46 -34.48 -13.41
C CYS A 430 -18.27 -33.97 -12.21
N LYS A 431 -17.85 -34.30 -10.98
CA LYS A 431 -18.48 -33.81 -9.73
C LYS A 431 -18.12 -32.33 -9.45
N HIS A 432 -16.91 -31.91 -9.81
CA HIS A 432 -16.42 -30.53 -9.64
C HIS A 432 -17.04 -29.55 -10.65
N LYS A 433 -17.26 -29.98 -11.91
CA LYS A 433 -18.00 -29.18 -12.91
C LYS A 433 -19.47 -28.95 -12.52
N LYS A 434 -20.12 -29.89 -11.82
CA LYS A 434 -21.48 -29.68 -11.25
C LYS A 434 -21.49 -28.76 -10.02
N ARG A 435 -20.39 -28.62 -9.29
CA ARG A 435 -20.28 -27.70 -8.13
C ARG A 435 -19.86 -26.28 -8.55
N LEU A 436 -19.06 -26.14 -9.61
CA LEU A 436 -18.61 -24.82 -10.09
C LEU A 436 -19.72 -24.05 -10.83
N ALA A 437 -20.73 -24.74 -11.38
CA ALA A 437 -21.91 -24.10 -11.99
C ALA A 437 -22.90 -23.50 -10.97
N LEU A 438 -22.71 -23.74 -9.67
CA LEU A 438 -23.58 -23.24 -8.59
C LEU A 438 -22.89 -22.19 -7.69
N ALA A 439 -21.67 -21.76 -8.03
CA ALA A 439 -20.87 -20.85 -7.20
C ALA A 439 -20.60 -19.48 -7.86
N GLN A 440 -21.20 -19.18 -9.01
CA GLN A 440 -20.97 -17.93 -9.76
C GLN A 440 -22.11 -16.89 -9.66
N SER A 441 -23.01 -17.00 -8.69
CA SER A 441 -24.03 -15.97 -8.43
C SER A 441 -24.28 -15.77 -6.94
N ALA A 442 -23.46 -14.91 -6.33
CA ALA A 442 -23.70 -14.14 -5.11
C ALA A 442 -22.47 -13.23 -4.97
N GLY A 443 -22.50 -11.93 -5.27
CA GLY A 443 -23.45 -10.96 -4.72
C GLY A 443 -22.98 -10.53 -3.34
N LEU A 444 -21.81 -9.86 -3.28
CA LEU A 444 -21.24 -9.00 -2.22
C LEU A 444 -19.70 -9.13 -2.25
N ARG A 445 -19.02 -8.06 -2.69
CA ARG A 445 -17.61 -7.87 -2.30
C ARG A 445 -17.60 -7.80 -0.78
N ARG A 446 -16.84 -8.69 -0.13
CA ARG A 446 -16.59 -8.68 1.31
C ARG A 446 -15.82 -7.40 1.67
N HIS A 447 -16.54 -6.31 1.91
CA HIS A 447 -15.97 -5.16 2.59
C HIS A 447 -15.69 -5.58 4.05
N SER A 448 -14.41 -5.72 4.37
CA SER A 448 -13.81 -6.13 5.66
C SER A 448 -13.77 -7.64 5.98
N GLU A 449 -12.63 -8.29 5.68
CA GLU A 449 -12.24 -9.59 6.25
C GLU A 449 -11.76 -9.46 7.73
N LEU A 450 -12.36 -8.57 8.52
CA LEU A 450 -12.02 -8.43 9.95
C LEU A 450 -12.77 -9.49 10.78
N PRO A 451 -12.12 -10.17 11.75
CA PRO A 451 -12.76 -11.23 12.54
C PRO A 451 -14.03 -10.78 13.29
N TYR A 452 -14.13 -9.49 13.62
CA TYR A 452 -15.27 -8.91 14.33
C TYR A 452 -16.48 -8.64 13.42
N SER A 453 -16.32 -8.38 12.11
CA SER A 453 -17.47 -8.13 11.22
C SER A 453 -18.31 -9.38 11.03
N ARG A 454 -17.67 -10.56 10.93
CA ARG A 454 -18.35 -11.85 10.79
C ARG A 454 -19.11 -12.27 12.05
N GLN A 455 -18.47 -12.24 13.22
CA GLN A 455 -19.12 -12.56 14.50
C GLN A 455 -20.26 -11.57 14.83
N THR A 456 -20.12 -10.34 14.37
CA THR A 456 -21.11 -9.28 14.54
C THR A 456 -22.31 -9.44 13.62
N LEU A 457 -22.09 -9.77 12.35
CA LEU A 457 -23.15 -10.10 11.40
C LEU A 457 -23.87 -11.39 11.81
N GLU A 458 -23.15 -12.40 12.32
CA GLU A 458 -23.72 -13.62 12.91
C GLU A 458 -24.58 -13.31 14.16
N ARG A 459 -24.20 -12.32 14.97
CA ARG A 459 -24.99 -11.91 16.15
C ARG A 459 -26.20 -11.05 15.79
N LEU A 460 -26.08 -10.18 14.78
CA LEU A 460 -27.21 -9.46 14.20
C LEU A 460 -28.21 -10.44 13.58
N GLU A 461 -27.73 -11.44 12.83
CA GLU A 461 -28.53 -12.55 12.32
C GLU A 461 -29.22 -13.34 13.45
N GLN A 462 -28.52 -13.65 14.54
CA GLN A 462 -29.12 -14.33 15.69
C GLN A 462 -30.25 -13.49 16.34
N LEU A 463 -30.10 -12.17 16.41
CA LEU A 463 -31.14 -11.28 16.95
C LEU A 463 -32.33 -11.14 15.99
N LEU A 464 -32.07 -11.03 14.68
CA LEU A 464 -33.11 -10.91 13.66
C LEU A 464 -33.88 -12.22 13.44
N SER A 465 -33.20 -13.37 13.48
CA SER A 465 -33.80 -14.71 13.36
C SER A 465 -34.72 -15.09 14.52
N GLN A 466 -34.60 -14.41 15.67
CA GLN A 466 -35.51 -14.58 16.81
C GLN A 466 -36.87 -13.89 16.61
N GLY A 467 -37.08 -13.16 15.50
CA GLY A 467 -38.36 -12.53 15.18
C GLY A 467 -38.76 -11.40 16.14
N LEU A 468 -37.78 -10.80 16.84
CA LEU A 468 -38.02 -9.71 17.77
C LEU A 468 -38.17 -8.38 17.03
N HIS A 469 -39.10 -7.53 17.48
CA HIS A 469 -39.21 -6.17 16.96
C HIS A 469 -38.01 -5.34 17.40
N CYS A 470 -37.07 -5.06 16.49
CA CYS A 470 -35.90 -4.25 16.80
C CYS A 470 -35.95 -2.88 16.11
N GLN A 471 -35.27 -1.90 16.71
CA GLN A 471 -34.92 -0.64 16.07
C GLN A 471 -33.41 -0.61 15.90
N VAL A 472 -32.95 -0.28 14.71
CA VAL A 472 -31.51 -0.18 14.41
C VAL A 472 -31.17 1.28 14.13
N LEU A 473 -30.26 1.81 14.93
CA LEU A 473 -29.69 3.13 14.73
C LEU A 473 -28.32 2.94 14.11
N TYR A 474 -28.10 3.50 12.94
CA TYR A 474 -26.82 3.53 12.27
C TYR A 474 -26.42 4.98 12.10
N PHE A 475 -25.37 5.42 12.78
CA PHE A 475 -24.97 6.82 12.72
C PHE A 475 -23.49 6.99 12.50
N ARG A 476 -23.16 8.14 11.91
CA ARG A 476 -21.82 8.61 11.62
C ARG A 476 -21.62 9.95 12.32
N VAL A 477 -20.49 10.08 13.01
CA VAL A 477 -20.11 11.32 13.70
C VAL A 477 -19.09 12.09 12.86
N GLY A 478 -19.36 13.37 12.64
CA GLY A 478 -18.44 14.35 12.06
C GLY A 478 -17.65 15.08 13.14
N PHE A 479 -16.36 15.33 12.89
CA PHE A 479 -15.47 16.09 13.79
C PHE A 479 -14.85 17.27 13.05
N ALA A 480 -14.62 18.39 13.76
CA ALA A 480 -14.03 19.62 13.21
C ALA A 480 -12.64 19.40 12.58
N ARG A 481 -11.88 18.46 13.15
CA ARG A 481 -10.63 17.93 12.63
C ARG A 481 -10.84 16.44 12.44
N GLN A 482 -10.60 15.90 11.25
CA GLN A 482 -10.63 14.46 11.05
C GLN A 482 -9.58 13.83 11.99
N PRO A 483 -9.97 12.91 12.90
CA PRO A 483 -9.00 12.11 13.62
C PRO A 483 -8.30 11.26 12.54
N PHE A 484 -7.03 11.55 12.29
CA PHE A 484 -6.28 10.93 11.19
C PHE A 484 -6.34 9.41 11.27
N TYR A 485 -6.57 8.79 10.10
CA TYR A 485 -6.46 7.37 9.84
C TYR A 485 -4.99 6.93 9.99
N GLN A 486 -4.60 6.50 11.19
CA GLN A 486 -3.39 5.73 11.43
C GLN A 486 -3.67 4.71 12.53
N GLY A 487 -3.48 3.42 12.23
CA GLY A 487 -3.47 2.36 13.23
C GLY A 487 -4.58 1.33 13.06
N GLY A 488 -4.23 0.19 12.43
CA GLY A 488 -5.02 -1.02 12.52
C GLY A 488 -5.17 -1.47 13.98
N PHE A 489 -6.40 -1.41 14.47
CA PHE A 489 -7.01 -2.30 15.47
C PHE A 489 -6.08 -2.94 16.52
N ARG A 490 -5.76 -2.22 17.61
CA ARG A 490 -5.50 -2.85 18.93
C ARG A 490 -5.66 -1.99 20.17
N ALA A 491 -5.86 -0.68 20.04
CA ALA A 491 -6.48 0.13 21.08
C ALA A 491 -7.30 1.19 20.37
N GLY A 492 -8.63 1.15 20.50
CA GLY A 492 -9.45 2.25 19.99
C GLY A 492 -8.87 3.56 20.52
N ASN A 493 -8.80 4.60 19.69
CA ASN A 493 -8.38 5.94 20.11
C ASN A 493 -9.11 6.27 21.44
N ALA A 494 -8.46 6.95 22.39
CA ALA A 494 -9.09 7.37 23.64
C ALA A 494 -10.48 8.01 23.39
N MET A 495 -10.63 8.75 22.28
CA MET A 495 -11.91 9.28 21.82
C MET A 495 -12.94 8.19 21.47
N GLN A 496 -12.56 7.17 20.69
CA GLN A 496 -13.44 6.03 20.37
C GLN A 496 -13.81 5.23 21.63
N GLN A 497 -12.89 5.08 22.58
CA GLN A 497 -13.16 4.43 23.86
C GLN A 497 -14.13 5.24 24.71
N CYS A 498 -13.98 6.57 24.75
CA CYS A 498 -14.91 7.48 25.41
C CYS A 498 -16.30 7.44 24.76
N ILE A 499 -16.38 7.47 23.43
CA ILE A 499 -17.64 7.34 22.68
C ILE A 499 -18.27 5.97 22.95
N ALA A 500 -17.51 4.88 22.83
CA ALA A 500 -18.02 3.53 23.10
C ALA A 500 -18.48 3.37 24.55
N ALA A 501 -17.75 3.91 25.53
CA ALA A 501 -18.15 3.90 26.93
C ALA A 501 -19.44 4.72 27.15
N ARG A 502 -19.55 5.89 26.51
CA ARG A 502 -20.74 6.73 26.57
C ARG A 502 -21.95 6.06 25.92
N LEU A 503 -21.77 5.43 24.75
CA LEU A 503 -22.83 4.67 24.08
C LEU A 503 -23.28 3.45 24.90
N ARG A 504 -22.38 2.78 25.61
CA ARG A 504 -22.75 1.69 26.55
C ARG A 504 -23.55 2.21 27.75
N GLN A 505 -23.31 3.44 28.20
CA GLN A 505 -24.13 4.08 29.25
C GLN A 505 -25.50 4.50 28.73
N LEU A 506 -25.57 5.07 27.52
CA LEU A 506 -26.83 5.52 26.91
C LEU A 506 -27.72 4.34 26.48
N PHE A 507 -27.13 3.27 25.97
CA PHE A 507 -27.83 2.09 25.45
C PHE A 507 -27.34 0.80 26.11
N PRO A 508 -27.63 0.59 27.41
CA PRO A 508 -27.13 -0.57 28.15
C PRO A 508 -27.69 -1.88 27.59
N GLY A 509 -26.85 -2.70 26.95
CA GLY A 509 -27.26 -3.97 26.33
C GLY A 509 -27.55 -3.88 24.82
N ALA A 510 -27.36 -2.72 24.19
CA ALA A 510 -27.37 -2.63 22.75
C ALA A 510 -26.11 -3.23 22.13
N LEU A 511 -26.25 -3.82 20.94
CA LEU A 511 -25.12 -4.29 20.15
C LEU A 511 -24.47 -3.08 19.48
N LEU A 512 -23.26 -2.70 19.93
CA LEU A 512 -22.47 -1.62 19.35
C LEU A 512 -21.52 -2.15 18.29
N ILE A 513 -21.66 -1.66 17.06
CA ILE A 513 -20.83 -2.09 15.93
C ILE A 513 -20.12 -0.85 15.39
N GLY A 514 -18.88 -0.67 15.83
CA GLY A 514 -18.00 0.40 15.36
C GLY A 514 -17.22 -0.07 14.14
N GLU A 515 -17.32 0.61 13.01
CA GLU A 515 -16.28 0.47 11.98
C GLU A 515 -15.00 1.16 12.47
N PRO A 516 -13.85 0.47 12.51
CA PRO A 516 -12.65 0.99 13.15
C PRO A 516 -12.09 2.26 12.50
N ASP A 517 -12.48 2.52 11.26
CA ASP A 517 -11.86 3.55 10.43
C ASP A 517 -12.78 4.77 10.18
N SER A 518 -14.08 4.70 10.50
CA SER A 518 -15.05 5.62 9.89
C SER A 518 -16.06 6.28 10.86
N PHE A 519 -15.92 6.09 12.18
CA PHE A 519 -16.85 6.60 13.22
C PHE A 519 -18.32 6.24 12.96
N HIS A 520 -18.56 5.09 12.31
CA HIS A 520 -19.89 4.54 12.14
C HIS A 520 -20.21 3.65 13.33
N TYR A 521 -21.41 3.80 13.86
CA TYR A 521 -21.90 3.02 14.98
C TYR A 521 -23.26 2.44 14.62
N LEU A 522 -23.38 1.11 14.69
CA LEU A 522 -24.67 0.44 14.73
C LEU A 522 -25.07 0.23 16.18
N VAL A 523 -26.30 0.56 16.53
CA VAL A 523 -26.94 0.29 17.83
C VAL A 523 -28.23 -0.48 17.54
N VAL A 524 -28.37 -1.66 18.11
CA VAL A 524 -29.60 -2.46 18.01
C VAL A 524 -30.37 -2.37 19.33
N LEU A 525 -31.60 -1.87 19.28
CA LEU A 525 -32.52 -1.73 20.41
C LEU A 525 -33.65 -2.76 20.31
N ASP A 526 -34.04 -3.36 21.43
CA ASP A 526 -35.18 -4.27 21.51
C ASP A 526 -36.54 -3.52 21.46
N ALA A 527 -37.62 -4.29 21.35
CA ALA A 527 -38.98 -3.79 21.20
C ALA A 527 -39.46 -2.87 22.33
N GLY A 528 -39.03 -3.13 23.57
CA GLY A 528 -39.39 -2.38 24.77
C GLY A 528 -38.52 -1.15 25.03
N ARG A 529 -37.47 -0.94 24.22
CA ARG A 529 -36.52 0.19 24.35
C ARG A 529 -36.45 1.08 23.12
N LYS A 530 -37.44 0.99 22.22
CA LYS A 530 -37.54 1.86 21.06
C LYS A 530 -37.57 3.32 21.48
N MET A 531 -36.75 4.13 20.84
CA MET A 531 -36.70 5.58 21.02
C MET A 531 -37.21 6.26 19.75
N ALA A 532 -37.91 7.39 19.89
CA ALA A 532 -38.22 8.21 18.73
C ALA A 532 -36.89 8.64 18.05
N PRO A 533 -36.77 8.60 16.71
CA PRO A 533 -35.52 8.92 16.03
C PRO A 533 -34.97 10.30 16.38
N GLN A 534 -35.84 11.30 16.53
CA GLN A 534 -35.47 12.63 17.00
C GLN A 534 -34.88 12.59 18.41
N ALA A 535 -35.53 11.90 19.35
CA ALA A 535 -35.01 11.78 20.72
C ALA A 535 -33.68 11.01 20.77
N ALA A 536 -33.51 9.99 19.91
CA ALA A 536 -32.25 9.28 19.78
C ALA A 536 -31.16 10.18 19.18
N PHE A 537 -31.50 10.99 18.16
CA PHE A 537 -30.62 11.97 17.55
C PHE A 537 -30.18 13.03 18.56
N ASP A 538 -31.10 13.65 19.28
CA ASP A 538 -30.82 14.74 20.23
C ASP A 538 -29.89 14.27 21.35
N VAL A 539 -30.16 13.09 21.93
CA VAL A 539 -29.34 12.50 23.00
C VAL A 539 -27.93 12.13 22.49
N LEU A 540 -27.81 11.65 21.25
CA LEU A 540 -26.54 11.34 20.61
C LEU A 540 -25.77 12.63 20.29
N ASP A 541 -26.41 13.62 19.68
CA ASP A 541 -25.79 14.88 19.27
C ASP A 541 -25.26 15.65 20.49
N GLU A 542 -26.08 15.83 21.54
CA GLU A 542 -25.66 16.46 22.79
C GLU A 542 -24.47 15.75 23.43
N SER A 543 -24.51 14.40 23.47
CA SER A 543 -23.44 13.59 24.06
C SER A 543 -22.14 13.64 23.25
N LEU A 544 -22.23 13.82 21.93
CA LEU A 544 -21.08 13.84 21.03
C LEU A 544 -20.48 15.25 20.88
N GLN A 545 -21.29 16.31 20.96
CA GLN A 545 -20.80 17.69 21.05
C GLN A 545 -19.94 17.91 22.30
N ALA A 546 -20.32 17.31 23.44
CA ALA A 546 -19.50 17.31 24.65
C ALA A 546 -18.11 16.64 24.47
N LEU A 547 -17.95 15.84 23.41
CA LEU A 547 -16.71 15.18 23.01
C LEU A 547 -16.05 15.85 21.80
N GLY A 548 -16.48 17.05 21.39
CA GLY A 548 -15.91 17.80 20.26
C GLY A 548 -16.40 17.37 18.87
N GLY A 549 -17.56 16.71 18.78
CA GLY A 549 -18.25 16.45 17.51
C GLY A 549 -18.84 17.72 16.91
N ASN A 550 -18.76 17.85 15.58
CA ASN A 550 -19.26 19.00 14.80
C ASN A 550 -20.32 18.61 13.75
N GLY A 551 -20.81 17.38 13.82
CA GLY A 551 -21.77 16.83 12.87
C GLY A 551 -22.30 15.48 13.35
N LEU A 552 -23.60 15.22 13.22
CA LEU A 552 -24.19 13.89 13.39
C LEU A 552 -25.10 13.56 12.20
N GLN A 553 -24.78 12.47 11.52
CA GLN A 553 -25.64 11.86 10.50
C GLN A 553 -26.19 10.57 11.08
N LEU A 554 -27.51 10.46 11.19
CA LEU A 554 -28.17 9.28 11.77
C LEU A 554 -29.14 8.67 10.77
N THR A 555 -29.11 7.36 10.66
CA THR A 555 -30.13 6.55 10.01
C THR A 555 -30.81 5.69 11.05
N CYS A 556 -32.13 5.74 11.07
CA CYS A 556 -32.95 4.87 11.90
C CYS A 556 -33.71 3.91 10.99
N LEU A 557 -33.52 2.61 11.18
CA LEU A 557 -34.31 1.58 10.52
C LEU A 557 -35.25 0.94 11.53
N ASN A 558 -36.54 1.10 11.32
CA ASN A 558 -37.57 0.45 12.12
C ASN A 558 -38.01 -0.83 11.42
N PHE A 559 -37.90 -1.97 12.10
CA PHE A 559 -38.30 -3.27 11.56
C PHE A 559 -39.75 -3.61 11.92
N PRO A 560 -40.70 -3.58 10.96
CA PRO A 560 -41.96 -4.28 11.10
C PRO A 560 -41.74 -5.74 10.72
N ASN A 561 -41.50 -6.62 11.71
CA ASN A 561 -41.54 -8.09 11.60
C ASN A 561 -41.24 -8.66 10.21
N PHE A 562 -39.96 -8.95 9.90
CA PHE A 562 -39.59 -9.77 8.76
C PHE A 562 -39.30 -11.20 9.23
N PRO A 563 -40.27 -12.13 9.19
CA PRO A 563 -40.07 -13.52 9.63
C PRO A 563 -39.18 -14.35 8.69
N GLN A 564 -38.44 -13.74 7.75
CA GLN A 564 -37.77 -14.45 6.64
C GLN A 564 -36.24 -14.31 6.63
N ILE A 565 -35.63 -13.46 7.47
CA ILE A 565 -34.17 -13.35 7.55
C ILE A 565 -33.68 -14.51 8.43
N SER A 566 -33.28 -15.60 7.78
CA SER A 566 -32.88 -16.84 8.44
C SER A 566 -31.42 -17.21 8.20
N ARG A 567 -30.71 -16.45 7.35
CA ARG A 567 -29.31 -16.69 6.96
C ARG A 567 -28.51 -15.38 6.83
N VAL A 568 -27.20 -15.44 7.06
CA VAL A 568 -26.23 -14.33 6.86
C VAL A 568 -26.36 -13.67 5.48
N ALA A 569 -26.64 -14.45 4.44
CA ALA A 569 -26.78 -13.95 3.06
C ALA A 569 -27.99 -13.01 2.89
N ASP A 570 -28.98 -13.09 3.78
CA ASP A 570 -30.22 -12.33 3.73
C ASP A 570 -30.09 -10.95 4.41
N VAL A 571 -28.95 -10.66 5.05
CA VAL A 571 -28.66 -9.40 5.76
C VAL A 571 -28.12 -8.31 4.82
N GLY A 572 -27.60 -8.68 3.65
CA GLY A 572 -27.03 -7.76 2.66
C GLY A 572 -27.93 -6.56 2.29
N PRO A 573 -29.22 -6.78 1.98
CA PRO A 573 -30.15 -5.69 1.71
C PRO A 573 -30.40 -4.74 2.89
N LEU A 574 -30.31 -5.23 4.13
CA LEU A 574 -30.43 -4.37 5.31
C LEU A 574 -29.24 -3.42 5.41
N CYS A 575 -28.04 -3.92 5.14
CA CYS A 575 -26.83 -3.10 5.10
C CYS A 575 -26.94 -2.02 4.00
N GLU A 576 -27.40 -2.38 2.80
CA GLU A 576 -27.62 -1.41 1.73
C GLU A 576 -28.67 -0.35 2.11
N LEU A 577 -29.75 -0.74 2.80
CA LEU A 577 -30.74 0.23 3.29
C LEU A 577 -30.14 1.20 4.31
N LEU A 578 -29.35 0.70 5.26
CA LEU A 578 -28.70 1.54 6.26
C LEU A 578 -27.69 2.52 5.63
N LEU A 579 -26.94 2.06 4.62
CA LEU A 579 -26.01 2.89 3.86
C LEU A 579 -26.72 3.96 3.03
N LEU A 580 -27.81 3.58 2.33
CA LEU A 580 -28.65 4.52 1.59
C LEU A 580 -29.23 5.58 2.52
N GLY A 581 -29.72 5.19 3.70
CA GLY A 581 -30.23 6.12 4.69
C GLY A 581 -29.17 7.11 5.20
N LEU A 582 -27.91 6.67 5.35
CA LEU A 582 -26.83 7.56 5.79
C LEU A 582 -26.42 8.52 4.69
N GLN A 583 -26.40 8.03 3.46
CA GLN A 583 -26.13 8.85 2.28
C GLN A 583 -27.21 9.93 2.14
N LEU A 584 -28.48 9.57 2.31
CA LEU A 584 -29.60 10.50 2.38
C LEU A 584 -29.43 11.53 3.50
N ALA A 585 -29.08 11.10 4.71
CA ALA A 585 -28.82 12.01 5.83
C ALA A 585 -27.67 12.98 5.50
N SER A 586 -26.64 12.50 4.80
CA SER A 586 -25.51 13.33 4.40
C SER A 586 -25.88 14.41 3.39
N GLU A 587 -26.82 14.15 2.49
CA GLU A 587 -27.28 15.14 1.52
C GLU A 587 -28.18 16.19 2.16
N THR A 588 -28.90 15.84 3.23
CA THR A 588 -29.71 16.80 3.99
C THR A 588 -28.90 17.76 4.85
N GLY A 589 -27.68 17.40 5.27
CA GLY A 589 -26.78 18.29 6.00
C GLY A 589 -25.86 17.59 7.01
N PRO A 590 -24.97 18.33 7.68
CA PRO A 590 -24.02 17.77 8.64
C PRO A 590 -24.67 17.31 9.95
N ASN A 591 -25.84 17.86 10.30
CA ASN A 591 -26.66 17.48 11.45
C ASN A 591 -28.05 17.08 10.95
N ALA A 592 -28.19 15.82 10.59
CA ALA A 592 -29.43 15.31 10.05
C ALA A 592 -29.65 13.85 10.41
N TRP A 593 -30.92 13.50 10.50
CA TRP A 593 -31.31 12.11 10.66
C TRP A 593 -32.36 11.73 9.63
N VAL A 594 -32.35 10.45 9.27
CA VAL A 594 -33.25 9.84 8.30
C VAL A 594 -33.82 8.57 8.93
N GLN A 595 -35.14 8.46 9.01
CA GLN A 595 -35.78 7.18 9.33
C GLN A 595 -36.23 6.49 8.07
N LEU A 596 -35.85 5.23 7.87
CA LEU A 596 -36.39 4.34 6.85
C LEU A 596 -37.38 3.38 7.51
N SER A 597 -38.59 3.31 6.96
CA SER A 597 -39.63 2.36 7.39
C SER A 597 -40.07 1.52 6.19
N PRO A 598 -39.41 0.39 5.90
CA PRO A 598 -39.78 -0.48 4.80
C PRO A 598 -41.14 -1.14 5.06
N LEU A 599 -42.06 -1.05 4.11
CA LEU A 599 -43.31 -1.80 4.15
C LEU A 599 -43.05 -3.30 3.88
N PRO A 600 -43.94 -4.21 4.33
CA PRO A 600 -43.77 -5.66 4.14
C PRO A 600 -43.58 -6.11 2.68
N VAL A 601 -43.98 -5.28 1.71
CA VAL A 601 -43.89 -5.53 0.26
C VAL A 601 -42.45 -5.39 -0.28
N ALA A 602 -41.54 -4.74 0.47
CA ALA A 602 -40.13 -4.59 0.09
C ALA A 602 -39.33 -5.91 0.06
N ALA A 603 -39.93 -7.03 0.49
CA ALA A 603 -39.33 -8.37 0.47
C ALA A 603 -38.84 -8.80 -0.93
N ARG A 604 -39.45 -8.32 -2.02
CA ARG A 604 -39.01 -8.63 -3.40
C ARG A 604 -37.66 -8.00 -3.78
N ALA A 605 -37.30 -6.86 -3.17
CA ALA A 605 -35.99 -6.25 -3.39
C ALA A 605 -34.86 -7.03 -2.70
N MET A 606 -35.21 -7.82 -1.68
CA MET A 606 -34.26 -8.64 -0.91
C MET A 606 -33.77 -9.86 -1.70
N GLU A 607 -34.50 -10.29 -2.72
CA GLU A 607 -34.15 -11.41 -3.62
C GLU A 607 -33.51 -10.95 -4.94
N ALA A 608 -33.35 -9.64 -5.15
CA ALA A 608 -32.84 -9.08 -6.39
C ALA A 608 -31.32 -9.29 -6.52
N THR A 609 -30.86 -9.56 -7.74
CA THR A 609 -29.43 -9.65 -8.07
C THR A 609 -28.71 -8.30 -7.92
N ASP A 610 -29.43 -7.20 -8.09
CA ASP A 610 -28.97 -5.84 -7.81
C ASP A 610 -29.88 -5.22 -6.74
N ILE A 611 -29.44 -5.40 -5.49
CA ILE A 611 -30.19 -5.04 -4.29
C ILE A 611 -30.37 -3.51 -4.21
N ARG A 612 -29.33 -2.73 -4.52
CA ARG A 612 -29.37 -1.27 -4.45
C ARG A 612 -30.37 -0.72 -5.47
N ALA A 613 -30.32 -1.16 -6.71
CA ALA A 613 -31.27 -0.72 -7.73
C ALA A 613 -32.72 -1.10 -7.39
N ALA A 614 -32.93 -2.29 -6.82
CA ALA A 614 -34.25 -2.73 -6.40
C ALA A 614 -34.78 -1.89 -5.22
N LEU A 615 -33.95 -1.60 -4.22
CA LEU A 615 -34.32 -0.75 -3.08
C LEU A 615 -34.65 0.68 -3.50
N LEU A 616 -33.86 1.27 -4.40
CA LEU A 616 -34.14 2.59 -4.99
C LEU A 616 -35.47 2.58 -5.77
N ALA A 617 -35.77 1.50 -6.48
CA ALA A 617 -37.05 1.35 -7.17
C ALA A 617 -38.25 1.23 -6.20
N GLU A 618 -38.10 0.50 -5.10
CA GLU A 618 -39.14 0.40 -4.06
C GLU A 618 -39.33 1.73 -3.31
N LEU A 619 -38.24 2.49 -3.11
CA LEU A 619 -38.28 3.83 -2.56
C LEU A 619 -39.05 4.78 -3.50
N LYS A 620 -38.76 4.76 -4.81
CA LYS A 620 -39.51 5.53 -5.83
C LYS A 620 -41.01 5.21 -5.86
N LYS A 621 -41.38 3.97 -5.54
CA LYS A 621 -42.79 3.53 -5.45
C LYS A 621 -43.46 3.91 -4.12
N GLY A 622 -42.73 4.51 -3.18
CA GLY A 622 -43.24 4.89 -1.87
C GLY A 622 -43.34 3.73 -0.87
N TYR A 623 -42.74 2.58 -1.14
CA TYR A 623 -42.78 1.42 -0.23
C TYR A 623 -41.79 1.51 0.94
N ILE A 624 -40.91 2.49 0.92
CA ILE A 624 -39.99 2.81 2.01
C ILE A 624 -40.27 4.25 2.42
N ILE A 625 -40.87 4.43 3.61
CA ILE A 625 -41.18 5.77 4.11
C ILE A 625 -39.91 6.39 4.67
N VAL A 626 -39.59 7.61 4.24
CA VAL A 626 -38.45 8.38 4.69
C VAL A 626 -38.89 9.65 5.40
N THR A 627 -38.43 9.86 6.63
CA THR A 627 -38.64 11.11 7.38
C THR A 627 -37.29 11.71 7.74
N ALA A 628 -37.11 13.01 7.50
CA ALA A 628 -35.90 13.75 7.83
C ALA A 628 -36.26 15.01 8.64
N GLY A 629 -35.57 15.23 9.77
CA GLY A 629 -35.78 16.43 10.60
C GLY A 629 -37.22 16.66 11.07
N GLY A 630 -37.99 15.60 11.30
CA GLY A 630 -39.39 15.66 11.79
C GLY A 630 -40.45 15.94 10.71
N SER A 631 -40.04 16.16 9.45
CA SER A 631 -40.95 16.34 8.31
C SER A 631 -40.97 15.07 7.47
N ALA A 632 -42.16 14.60 7.07
CA ALA A 632 -42.24 13.61 5.99
C ALA A 632 -41.81 14.29 4.69
N LEU A 633 -40.84 13.72 3.97
CA LEU A 633 -40.45 14.23 2.65
C LEU A 633 -41.60 13.96 1.68
N THR A 634 -42.43 14.97 1.41
CA THR A 634 -43.59 14.84 0.53
C THR A 634 -43.15 14.73 -0.92
N SER A 635 -43.58 13.64 -1.55
CA SER A 635 -43.33 13.14 -2.91
C SER A 635 -43.32 14.18 -4.03
N GLU A 636 -42.21 14.24 -4.78
CA GLU A 636 -42.08 14.00 -6.24
C GLU A 636 -40.89 14.75 -6.89
N PRO A 637 -40.44 15.95 -6.45
CA PRO A 637 -39.26 16.58 -7.04
C PRO A 637 -37.94 16.14 -6.39
N ASP A 638 -37.90 15.95 -5.07
CA ASP A 638 -36.64 15.70 -4.36
C ASP A 638 -36.11 14.28 -4.58
N TRP A 639 -37.00 13.28 -4.72
CA TRP A 639 -36.61 11.87 -4.87
C TRP A 639 -36.02 11.52 -6.23
N ALA A 640 -36.49 12.15 -7.30
CA ALA A 640 -35.95 11.92 -8.64
C ALA A 640 -34.51 12.46 -8.73
N LEU A 641 -34.27 13.64 -8.17
CA LEU A 641 -32.96 14.28 -8.12
C LEU A 641 -31.95 13.46 -7.31
N LEU A 642 -32.39 13.00 -6.12
CA LEU A 642 -31.57 12.18 -5.22
C LEU A 642 -31.28 10.79 -5.79
N ALA A 643 -32.25 10.17 -6.47
CA ALA A 643 -32.02 8.86 -7.09
C ALA A 643 -31.21 8.92 -8.41
N GLU A 644 -31.00 10.11 -8.99
CA GLU A 644 -30.08 10.30 -10.13
C GLU A 644 -28.64 10.62 -9.66
N SER A 645 -28.46 11.13 -8.44
CA SER A 645 -27.15 11.39 -7.83
C SER A 645 -26.54 10.19 -7.08
N LEU A 646 -27.37 9.19 -6.72
CA LEU A 646 -27.00 7.92 -6.08
C LEU A 646 -26.71 6.81 -7.09
#